data_AF-A0A4R4UQ41-F1
#
_entry.id   AF-A0A4R4UQ41-F1
#
_cell.length_a   1.000
_cell.length_b   1.000
_cell.length_c   1.000
_cell.angle_alpha   90.00
_cell.angle_beta   90.00
_cell.angle_gamma   90.00
#
_symmetry.space_group_name_H-M   'P 1'
#
loop_
_entity.id
_entity.type
_entity.pdbx_description
1 polymer ?
#
loop_
_entity_poly.entity_id
_entity_poly.type
_entity_poly.pdbx_seq_one_letter_code
_entity_poly.pdbx_strand_id
1 'polypeptide(L)'
;MASISLTARVSTSARDTRRGVVRLHPEVLDALGLRPWSAVRLTGARETVALAAAAESTSPTGFLLLDDVALLNLGVAEGSSVAVAPAQVEVAKRVSITGSRMARATVSPETARLALTGKVFSVGDAVSLLPQDLSPSSSSRAGEVRRQMSAAIGLTWTNELITVAATEPAGTVAVQTSTVVEWLDGATSENRSASPEPTSQPTAPEPVDEQHAPVPVADLVGSRDTARRLTEWLRLAFDQPELLRRLGAEPRLGALISGPPGVGKATLVRAVCAEIGVELVEVAAPTIAALEARSAANRLREAVDRATAASGDAVLLLTDVEALLPESDPPPLATVALETIRDAIGRDELTVIVTSSNPQAVDPRLREPGVVDRELTIGLPDDATRADLLGVLLRGAPLDEDIRLDEIAERTPGFVAADLLALCRESALGSALRHRDDPADPRISRQDLLDALTSVRPISMSTSDNLQTGGLTLDEVGDMTEVKQALTETVLWPLQYPDSFTRLGVDPPRGVLLYGPPGCGKTYLVRALAGSGRLNVLTVKGAELMDKWVGESERAVRELFLRARGASPALVFLDEVDALAPRRGQSSDSGVSDRVVAALLTELDGVEPMRDVVVLAATNRPDLIDPALLRPGRLERLVYVPPPDAEARQAILAAAVKNTPLSDDVDLAELAGTLDGYSAADCTALVREAALTAMRESITAAEVTATHLATAREAVRPSLDPAQLETLAAYAENQRS
;
A
#
# COMPACT_ATOMS: atom_id res chain seq x y z
N MET A 1 -1.09 4.03 -25.55
CA MET A 1 -1.98 3.84 -24.39
C MET A 1 -3.31 4.50 -24.70
N ALA A 2 -4.43 3.94 -24.29
CA ALA A 2 -5.73 4.60 -24.42
C ALA A 2 -5.74 5.89 -23.60
N SER A 3 -6.16 6.99 -24.21
CA SER A 3 -6.35 8.29 -23.55
C SER A 3 -7.70 8.86 -23.95
N ILE A 4 -8.38 9.52 -23.03
CA ILE A 4 -9.67 10.18 -23.26
C ILE A 4 -9.52 11.68 -23.01
N SER A 5 -10.03 12.51 -23.92
CA SER A 5 -10.02 13.96 -23.77
C SER A 5 -11.27 14.40 -23.04
N LEU A 6 -11.14 14.97 -21.85
CA LEU A 6 -12.25 15.45 -21.03
C LEU A 6 -12.18 16.96 -20.87
N THR A 7 -13.31 17.58 -20.57
CA THR A 7 -13.34 19.01 -20.28
C THR A 7 -13.07 19.24 -18.80
N ALA A 8 -12.03 20.00 -18.48
CA ALA A 8 -11.65 20.36 -17.12
C ALA A 8 -12.70 21.26 -16.48
N ARG A 9 -13.18 20.90 -15.30
CA ARG A 9 -14.05 21.73 -14.46
C ARG A 9 -13.51 21.80 -13.04
N VAL A 10 -13.72 22.96 -12.40
CA VAL A 10 -13.33 23.12 -11.00
C VAL A 10 -14.29 22.31 -10.14
N SER A 11 -13.73 21.42 -9.32
CA SER A 11 -14.52 20.71 -8.31
C SER A 11 -14.97 21.71 -7.25
N THR A 12 -16.28 21.74 -6.99
CA THR A 12 -16.87 22.50 -5.87
C THR A 12 -16.79 21.74 -4.54
N SER A 13 -16.33 20.48 -4.59
CA SER A 13 -16.15 19.64 -3.40
C SER A 13 -14.94 20.11 -2.61
N ALA A 14 -15.20 20.74 -1.45
CA ALA A 14 -14.16 21.09 -0.48
C ALA A 14 -13.36 19.88 0.02
N ARG A 15 -13.91 18.66 -0.13
CA ARG A 15 -13.26 17.40 0.25
C ARG A 15 -12.16 16.99 -0.73
N ASP A 16 -12.20 17.46 -1.97
CA ASP A 16 -11.23 17.07 -3.01
C ASP A 16 -10.11 18.10 -3.20
N THR A 17 -10.27 19.31 -2.65
CA THR A 17 -9.37 20.44 -2.86
C THR A 17 -8.01 20.24 -2.21
N ARG A 18 -6.95 20.44 -3.02
CA ARG A 18 -5.52 20.40 -2.69
C ARG A 18 -4.95 19.05 -2.28
N ARG A 19 -5.62 17.96 -2.67
CA ARG A 19 -5.23 16.59 -2.31
C ARG A 19 -4.48 15.84 -3.40
N GLY A 20 -4.39 16.41 -4.60
CA GLY A 20 -3.88 15.67 -5.76
C GLY A 20 -4.86 14.58 -6.22
N VAL A 21 -6.16 14.84 -6.06
CA VAL A 21 -7.25 13.93 -6.44
C VAL A 21 -8.09 14.60 -7.52
N VAL A 22 -8.42 13.84 -8.55
CA VAL A 22 -9.36 14.25 -9.60
C VAL A 22 -10.52 13.29 -9.65
N ARG A 23 -11.72 13.78 -9.95
CA ARG A 23 -12.91 12.96 -10.08
C ARG A 23 -13.20 12.69 -11.55
N LEU A 24 -13.35 11.42 -11.88
CA LEU A 24 -13.75 10.93 -13.19
C LEU A 24 -15.12 10.27 -13.07
N HIS A 25 -15.97 10.44 -14.09
CA HIS A 25 -17.20 9.67 -14.15
C HIS A 25 -16.89 8.16 -14.14
N PRO A 26 -17.68 7.31 -13.46
CA PRO A 26 -17.49 5.86 -13.45
C PRO A 26 -17.26 5.25 -14.84
N GLU A 27 -18.01 5.68 -15.86
CA GLU A 27 -17.81 5.23 -17.25
C GLU A 27 -16.41 5.53 -17.79
N VAL A 28 -15.83 6.69 -17.43
CA VAL A 28 -14.49 7.07 -17.87
C VAL A 28 -13.44 6.20 -17.20
N LEU A 29 -13.64 5.87 -15.93
CA LEU A 29 -12.79 4.91 -15.21
C LEU A 29 -12.85 3.54 -15.91
N ASP A 30 -14.05 3.03 -16.18
CA ASP A 30 -14.26 1.74 -16.84
C ASP A 30 -13.69 1.73 -18.27
N ALA A 31 -13.91 2.80 -19.04
CA ALA A 31 -13.38 2.98 -20.39
C ALA A 31 -11.83 3.00 -20.44
N LEU A 32 -11.19 3.62 -19.45
CA LEU A 32 -9.74 3.62 -19.31
C LEU A 32 -9.20 2.34 -18.65
N GLY A 33 -10.06 1.47 -18.13
CA GLY A 33 -9.67 0.29 -17.35
C GLY A 33 -9.01 0.67 -16.02
N LEU A 34 -9.35 1.85 -15.50
CA LEU A 34 -8.84 2.41 -14.27
C LEU A 34 -9.73 2.03 -13.09
N ARG A 35 -9.09 1.85 -11.93
CA ARG A 35 -9.80 1.71 -10.65
C ARG A 35 -9.86 3.06 -9.95
N PRO A 36 -10.82 3.30 -9.06
CA PRO A 36 -10.73 4.42 -8.11
C PRO A 36 -9.36 4.41 -7.41
N TRP A 37 -8.79 5.60 -7.23
CA TRP A 37 -7.45 5.86 -6.70
C TRP A 37 -6.28 5.38 -7.56
N SER A 38 -6.54 4.95 -8.81
CA SER A 38 -5.47 4.74 -9.77
C SER A 38 -4.81 6.07 -10.13
N ALA A 39 -3.49 6.07 -10.25
CA ALA A 39 -2.79 7.24 -10.76
C ALA A 39 -3.14 7.45 -12.23
N VAL A 40 -3.49 8.68 -12.57
CA VAL A 40 -3.75 9.12 -13.92
C VAL A 40 -2.80 10.23 -14.29
N ARG A 41 -2.26 10.12 -15.50
CA ARG A 41 -1.54 11.19 -16.16
C ARG A 41 -2.56 12.12 -16.78
N LEU A 42 -2.43 13.39 -16.45
CA LEU A 42 -3.25 14.47 -16.98
C LEU A 42 -2.35 15.33 -17.87
N THR A 43 -2.74 15.49 -19.12
CA THR A 43 -1.97 16.24 -20.12
C THR A 43 -2.79 17.43 -20.62
N GLY A 44 -2.33 18.63 -20.25
CA GLY A 44 -2.83 19.91 -20.71
C GLY A 44 -1.73 20.70 -21.43
N ALA A 45 -1.50 21.95 -21.02
CA ALA A 45 -0.32 22.71 -21.45
C ALA A 45 0.98 22.17 -20.80
N ARG A 46 0.84 21.61 -19.60
CA ARG A 46 1.84 20.85 -18.86
C ARG A 46 1.28 19.46 -18.57
N GLU A 47 2.18 18.54 -18.26
CA GLU A 47 1.83 17.20 -17.80
C GLU A 47 1.95 17.14 -16.28
N THR A 48 0.97 16.52 -15.62
CA THR A 48 0.98 16.27 -14.18
C THR A 48 0.34 14.91 -13.89
N VAL A 49 0.42 14.47 -12.64
CA VAL A 49 -0.24 13.25 -12.16
C VAL A 49 -1.28 13.61 -11.11
N ALA A 50 -2.36 12.83 -11.06
CA ALA A 50 -3.29 12.86 -9.93
C ALA A 50 -3.83 11.47 -9.65
N LEU A 51 -4.47 11.29 -8.50
CA LEU A 51 -5.24 10.10 -8.18
C LEU A 51 -6.67 10.26 -8.72
N ALA A 52 -7.15 9.30 -9.51
CA ALA A 52 -8.50 9.34 -10.06
C ALA A 52 -9.51 8.68 -9.11
N ALA A 53 -10.41 9.45 -8.51
CA ALA A 53 -11.54 8.95 -7.75
C ALA A 53 -12.83 8.99 -8.60
N ALA A 54 -13.84 8.20 -8.19
CA ALA A 54 -15.14 8.23 -8.87
C ALA A 54 -15.89 9.53 -8.53
N ALA A 55 -16.45 10.19 -9.55
CA ALA A 55 -17.44 11.25 -9.41
C ALA A 55 -18.82 10.66 -9.04
N GLU A 56 -19.75 11.51 -8.59
CA GLU A 56 -21.16 11.10 -8.45
C GLU A 56 -21.71 10.65 -9.82
N SER A 57 -22.56 9.62 -9.83
CA SER A 57 -23.16 9.06 -11.06
C SER A 57 -24.08 10.05 -11.79
N THR A 58 -24.44 11.16 -11.16
CA THR A 58 -25.20 12.27 -11.74
C THR A 58 -24.29 13.27 -12.49
N SER A 59 -22.96 13.16 -12.33
CA SER A 59 -22.00 14.03 -13.00
C SER A 59 -21.92 13.70 -14.48
N PRO A 60 -21.78 14.68 -15.39
CA PRO A 60 -21.67 14.39 -16.81
C PRO A 60 -20.36 13.65 -17.14
N THR A 61 -20.44 12.64 -18.00
CA THR A 61 -19.34 11.77 -18.45
C THR A 61 -18.17 12.52 -19.08
N GLY A 62 -18.44 13.62 -19.80
CA GLY A 62 -17.43 14.42 -20.49
C GLY A 62 -16.60 15.38 -19.61
N PHE A 63 -16.80 15.39 -18.29
CA PHE A 63 -16.08 16.28 -17.38
C PHE A 63 -15.02 15.56 -16.54
N LEU A 64 -13.87 16.22 -16.40
CA LEU A 64 -12.85 15.94 -15.39
C LEU A 64 -13.02 16.99 -14.30
N LEU A 65 -13.37 16.59 -13.08
CA LEU A 65 -13.43 17.53 -11.95
C LEU A 65 -12.08 17.53 -11.24
N LEU A 66 -11.49 18.71 -11.10
CA LEU A 66 -10.20 18.88 -10.45
C LEU A 66 -10.16 20.18 -9.64
N ASP A 67 -9.20 20.28 -8.75
CA ASP A 67 -9.04 21.46 -7.89
C ASP A 67 -8.25 22.59 -8.58
N ASP A 68 -8.10 23.71 -7.87
CA ASP A 68 -7.33 24.88 -8.30
C ASP A 68 -5.84 24.55 -8.52
N VAL A 69 -5.28 23.69 -7.68
CA VAL A 69 -3.88 23.26 -7.74
C VAL A 69 -3.61 22.37 -8.96
N ALA A 70 -4.48 21.42 -9.27
CA ALA A 70 -4.35 20.56 -10.43
C ALA A 70 -4.49 21.36 -11.74
N LEU A 71 -5.38 22.37 -11.78
CA LEU A 71 -5.46 23.29 -12.93
C LEU A 71 -4.17 24.07 -13.12
N LEU A 72 -3.59 24.57 -12.02
CA LEU A 72 -2.29 25.25 -12.01
C LEU A 72 -1.17 24.34 -12.52
N ASN A 73 -1.11 23.10 -12.03
CA ASN A 73 -0.10 22.13 -12.43
C ASN A 73 -0.22 21.74 -13.91
N LEU A 74 -1.45 21.60 -14.41
CA LEU A 74 -1.76 21.39 -15.82
C LEU A 74 -1.47 22.60 -16.71
N GLY A 75 -1.42 23.80 -16.13
CA GLY A 75 -1.29 25.05 -16.87
C GLY A 75 -2.49 25.33 -17.78
N VAL A 76 -3.69 24.90 -17.40
CA VAL A 76 -4.92 25.09 -18.18
C VAL A 76 -5.98 25.84 -17.38
N ALA A 77 -6.87 26.53 -18.10
CA ALA A 77 -8.03 27.17 -17.49
C ALA A 77 -9.22 26.21 -17.42
N GLU A 78 -10.18 26.50 -16.54
CA GLU A 78 -11.46 25.81 -16.54
C GLU A 78 -12.12 25.85 -17.94
N GLY A 79 -12.73 24.74 -18.35
CA GLY A 79 -13.31 24.55 -19.68
C GLY A 79 -12.32 24.07 -20.74
N SER A 80 -11.03 23.94 -20.42
CA SER A 80 -10.03 23.41 -21.36
C SER A 80 -10.17 21.90 -21.55
N SER A 81 -9.79 21.40 -22.73
CA SER A 81 -9.68 19.98 -23.00
C SER A 81 -8.39 19.42 -22.38
N VAL A 82 -8.50 18.35 -21.60
CA VAL A 82 -7.39 17.68 -20.92
C VAL A 82 -7.41 16.20 -21.28
N ALA A 83 -6.29 15.67 -21.76
CA ALA A 83 -6.16 14.25 -22.03
C ALA A 83 -5.84 13.49 -20.73
N VAL A 84 -6.60 12.44 -20.47
CA VAL A 84 -6.49 11.57 -19.29
C VAL A 84 -6.06 10.19 -19.73
N ALA A 85 -5.00 9.64 -19.10
CA ALA A 85 -4.49 8.31 -19.38
C ALA A 85 -3.98 7.63 -18.09
N PRO A 86 -3.91 6.29 -18.02
CA PRO A 86 -3.27 5.59 -16.90
C PRO A 86 -1.80 5.99 -16.72
N ALA A 87 -1.37 6.15 -15.47
CA ALA A 87 0.02 6.42 -15.10
C ALA A 87 0.62 5.27 -14.27
N GLN A 88 1.91 5.00 -14.51
CA GLN A 88 2.72 4.17 -13.61
C GLN A 88 3.40 5.09 -12.60
N VAL A 89 3.45 4.65 -11.34
CA VAL A 89 4.01 5.44 -10.24
C VAL A 89 5.00 4.57 -9.49
N GLU A 90 6.18 5.12 -9.27
CA GLU A 90 7.23 4.47 -8.48
C GLU A 90 7.25 5.03 -7.05
N VAL A 91 7.77 4.26 -6.10
CA VAL A 91 7.98 4.77 -4.74
C VAL A 91 9.17 5.72 -4.74
N ALA A 92 8.97 6.93 -4.24
CA ALA A 92 10.06 7.89 -4.10
C ALA A 92 11.07 7.43 -3.04
N LYS A 93 12.35 7.37 -3.42
CA LYS A 93 13.48 7.30 -2.49
C LYS A 93 13.74 8.69 -1.90
N ARG A 94 13.71 9.72 -2.74
CA ARG A 94 13.95 11.12 -2.36
C ARG A 94 12.99 12.06 -3.08
N VAL A 95 12.51 13.08 -2.38
CA VAL A 95 11.76 14.20 -2.94
C VAL A 95 12.33 15.51 -2.42
N SER A 96 12.81 16.34 -3.33
CA SER A 96 13.31 17.67 -3.00
C SER A 96 12.21 18.70 -3.25
N ILE A 97 11.86 19.47 -2.22
CA ILE A 97 10.78 20.47 -2.25
C ILE A 97 11.32 21.89 -2.09
N THR A 98 10.59 22.85 -2.63
CA THR A 98 10.89 24.29 -2.52
C THR A 98 9.67 25.04 -2.00
N GLY A 99 9.91 26.11 -1.24
CA GLY A 99 8.87 26.98 -0.69
C GLY A 99 9.47 28.24 -0.07
N SER A 100 8.65 29.06 0.60
CA SER A 100 9.14 30.27 1.26
C SER A 100 10.14 29.98 2.39
N ARG A 101 10.88 31.03 2.78
CA ARG A 101 11.73 30.99 3.97
C ARG A 101 10.95 30.63 5.24
N MET A 102 9.68 31.04 5.33
CA MET A 102 8.84 30.74 6.49
C MET A 102 8.44 29.27 6.51
N ALA A 103 8.02 28.70 5.37
CA ALA A 103 7.70 27.28 5.27
C ALA A 103 8.91 26.40 5.61
N ARG A 104 10.09 26.72 5.05
CA ARG A 104 11.35 26.02 5.39
C ARG A 104 11.73 26.09 6.88
N ALA A 105 11.41 27.19 7.55
CA ALA A 105 11.75 27.38 8.96
C ALA A 105 10.73 26.78 9.94
N THR A 106 9.50 26.51 9.49
CA THR A 106 8.39 26.08 10.35
C THR A 106 7.97 24.63 10.12
N VAL A 107 8.23 24.07 8.94
CA VAL A 107 7.88 22.70 8.61
C VAL A 107 9.14 21.87 8.48
N SER A 108 9.34 20.96 9.43
CA SER A 108 10.44 20.01 9.37
C SER A 108 10.29 19.08 8.13
N PRO A 109 11.39 18.55 7.60
CA PRO A 109 11.35 17.52 6.57
C PRO A 109 10.43 16.33 6.90
N GLU A 110 10.38 15.93 8.17
CA GLU A 110 9.53 14.83 8.63
C GLU A 110 8.04 15.18 8.58
N THR A 111 7.67 16.39 9.01
CA THR A 111 6.30 16.89 8.90
C THR A 111 5.88 17.00 7.44
N ALA A 112 6.77 17.46 6.55
CA ALA A 112 6.52 17.48 5.12
C ALA A 112 6.35 16.05 4.54
N ARG A 113 7.17 15.08 4.94
CA ARG A 113 7.00 13.67 4.56
C ARG A 113 5.65 13.12 5.00
N LEU A 114 5.25 13.34 6.26
CA LEU A 114 3.95 12.90 6.78
C LEU A 114 2.78 13.55 6.01
N ALA A 115 2.92 14.82 5.61
CA ALA A 115 1.93 15.54 4.80
C ALA A 115 1.75 14.97 3.39
N LEU A 116 2.86 14.53 2.81
CA LEU A 116 2.94 14.08 1.42
C LEU A 116 2.73 12.57 1.27
N THR A 117 2.84 11.81 2.37
CA THR A 117 2.69 10.34 2.37
C THR A 117 1.35 9.94 1.73
N GLY A 118 1.42 9.05 0.74
CA GLY A 118 0.27 8.55 -0.01
C GLY A 118 -0.16 9.40 -1.21
N LYS A 119 0.39 10.61 -1.38
CA LYS A 119 0.14 11.47 -2.55
C LYS A 119 1.11 11.16 -3.70
N VAL A 120 0.70 11.51 -4.92
CA VAL A 120 1.48 11.31 -6.15
C VAL A 120 1.80 12.65 -6.79
N PHE A 121 3.03 12.80 -7.28
CA PHE A 121 3.48 14.05 -7.89
C PHE A 121 4.48 13.80 -9.02
N SER A 122 4.62 14.80 -9.87
CA SER A 122 5.66 14.94 -10.87
C SER A 122 6.52 16.18 -10.58
N VAL A 123 7.73 16.21 -11.14
CA VAL A 123 8.63 17.35 -10.99
C VAL A 123 7.98 18.62 -11.56
N GLY A 124 7.99 19.69 -10.76
CA GLY A 124 7.40 20.99 -11.08
C GLY A 124 5.97 21.17 -10.62
N ASP A 125 5.35 20.16 -10.00
CA ASP A 125 4.01 20.27 -9.42
C ASP A 125 4.03 21.14 -8.15
N ALA A 126 3.04 22.02 -8.04
CA ALA A 126 2.68 22.67 -6.79
C ALA A 126 1.82 21.71 -5.95
N VAL A 127 2.14 21.58 -4.67
CA VAL A 127 1.49 20.63 -3.76
C VAL A 127 1.19 21.32 -2.44
N SER A 128 0.05 21.00 -1.84
CA SER A 128 -0.29 21.51 -0.51
C SER A 128 0.15 20.54 0.56
N LEU A 129 0.83 21.09 1.57
CA LEU A 129 1.11 20.38 2.82
C LEU A 129 -0.12 20.29 3.73
N LEU A 130 -1.19 21.02 3.41
CA LEU A 130 -2.45 20.95 4.13
C LEU A 130 -3.53 20.23 3.34
N PRO A 131 -4.41 19.50 4.02
CA PRO A 131 -5.80 19.38 3.59
C PRO A 131 -6.46 20.76 3.71
N GLN A 132 -7.03 21.33 2.64
CA GLN A 132 -7.83 22.56 2.77
C GLN A 132 -9.24 22.23 3.29
N ASP A 133 -9.90 22.99 4.17
CA ASP A 133 -9.83 24.43 4.43
C ASP A 133 -10.11 24.79 5.91
N LEU A 134 -9.20 25.58 6.49
CA LEU A 134 -9.46 26.51 7.61
C LEU A 134 -8.96 27.92 7.24
N SER A 135 -9.25 28.35 6.00
CA SER A 135 -9.13 29.76 5.57
C SER A 135 -10.19 30.62 6.30
N PRO A 136 -9.89 31.88 6.67
CA PRO A 136 -10.51 32.51 7.82
C PRO A 136 -11.95 32.96 7.53
N SER A 137 -12.93 32.40 8.23
CA SER A 137 -14.05 33.24 8.65
C SER A 137 -13.50 34.23 9.68
N SER A 138 -13.92 35.49 9.59
CA SER A 138 -13.49 36.63 10.42
C SER A 138 -13.88 36.51 11.91
N SER A 139 -14.18 35.30 12.39
CA SER A 139 -14.59 35.05 13.77
C SER A 139 -13.40 34.67 14.66
N SER A 140 -13.29 35.33 15.81
CA SER A 140 -12.25 35.09 16.82
C SER A 140 -12.26 33.65 17.39
N ARG A 141 -13.37 32.90 17.23
CA ARG A 141 -13.56 31.54 17.73
C ARG A 141 -13.03 30.43 16.80
N ALA A 142 -12.93 30.67 15.49
CA ALA A 142 -12.33 29.71 14.56
C ALA A 142 -10.84 29.45 14.86
N GLY A 143 -10.13 30.41 15.47
CA GLY A 143 -8.75 30.24 15.92
C GLY A 143 -8.58 29.43 17.22
N GLU A 144 -9.64 29.28 18.00
CA GLU A 144 -9.65 28.53 19.26
C GLU A 144 -9.97 27.06 19.00
N VAL A 145 -11.00 26.78 18.18
CA VAL A 145 -11.29 25.44 17.64
C VAL A 145 -10.09 24.89 16.85
N ARG A 146 -9.42 25.75 16.06
CA ARG A 146 -8.16 25.41 15.34
C ARG A 146 -7.05 25.00 16.30
N ARG A 147 -6.85 25.73 17.39
CA ARG A 147 -5.83 25.37 18.40
C ARG A 147 -6.20 24.09 19.13
N GLN A 148 -7.48 23.86 19.43
CA GLN A 148 -7.93 22.61 20.05
C GLN A 148 -7.78 21.40 19.12
N MET A 149 -8.15 21.51 17.83
CA MET A 149 -7.99 20.41 16.85
C MET A 149 -6.53 20.19 16.44
N SER A 150 -5.74 21.26 16.26
CA SER A 150 -4.30 21.16 16.00
C SER A 150 -3.54 20.61 17.21
N ALA A 151 -3.95 20.95 18.44
CA ALA A 151 -3.39 20.35 19.65
C ALA A 151 -3.83 18.89 19.87
N ALA A 152 -5.05 18.52 19.44
CA ALA A 152 -5.53 17.13 19.51
C ALA A 152 -4.83 16.21 18.48
N ILE A 153 -4.30 16.76 17.38
CA ILE A 153 -3.71 16.00 16.26
C ILE A 153 -2.18 16.17 16.17
N GLY A 154 -1.60 17.13 16.89
CA GLY A 154 -0.17 17.19 17.21
C GLY A 154 0.78 17.73 16.14
N LEU A 155 0.33 18.54 15.16
CA LEU A 155 1.20 18.98 14.04
C LEU A 155 0.99 20.46 13.65
N THR A 156 2.10 21.13 13.31
CA THR A 156 2.22 22.49 12.75
C THR A 156 2.27 22.44 11.22
N TRP A 157 1.34 23.12 10.54
CA TRP A 157 1.19 23.06 9.07
C TRP A 157 1.19 24.47 8.46
N THR A 158 1.55 24.60 7.17
CA THR A 158 1.54 25.88 6.44
C THR A 158 0.55 25.87 5.27
N ASN A 159 -0.19 26.97 5.12
CA ASN A 159 -1.16 27.23 4.01
C ASN A 159 -0.50 27.45 2.64
N GLU A 160 0.80 27.29 2.54
CA GLU A 160 1.58 27.68 1.36
C GLU A 160 1.68 26.55 0.32
N LEU A 161 1.57 26.96 -0.95
CA LEU A 161 2.03 26.24 -2.14
C LEU A 161 3.49 25.83 -2.06
N ILE A 162 3.86 24.56 -1.85
CA ILE A 162 5.25 24.13 -2.06
C ILE A 162 5.39 23.50 -3.45
N THR A 163 6.58 23.57 -4.05
CA THR A 163 6.83 23.00 -5.38
C THR A 163 7.78 21.82 -5.29
N VAL A 164 7.42 20.71 -5.94
CA VAL A 164 8.30 19.55 -6.12
C VAL A 164 9.40 19.91 -7.11
N ALA A 165 10.63 20.02 -6.64
CA ALA A 165 11.77 20.47 -7.46
C ALA A 165 12.53 19.31 -8.09
N ALA A 166 12.62 18.17 -7.40
CA ALA A 166 13.25 16.96 -7.92
C ALA A 166 12.69 15.71 -7.24
N THR A 167 12.74 14.57 -7.94
CA THR A 167 12.35 13.27 -7.43
C THR A 167 13.41 12.23 -7.79
N GLU A 168 13.59 11.24 -6.92
CA GLU A 168 14.41 10.07 -7.16
C GLU A 168 13.57 8.82 -6.84
N PRO A 169 13.25 7.95 -7.82
CA PRO A 169 13.63 8.01 -9.24
C PRO A 169 12.99 9.20 -9.97
N ALA A 170 13.58 9.58 -11.12
CA ALA A 170 13.05 10.65 -11.94
C ALA A 170 11.73 10.22 -12.60
N GLY A 171 10.72 11.08 -12.54
CA GLY A 171 9.41 10.81 -13.12
C GLY A 171 8.29 10.96 -12.10
N THR A 172 7.23 10.19 -12.27
CA THR A 172 6.05 10.21 -11.41
C THR A 172 6.27 9.31 -10.21
N VAL A 173 6.19 9.88 -9.01
CA VAL A 173 6.48 9.15 -7.77
C VAL A 173 5.40 9.32 -6.70
N ALA A 174 5.31 8.34 -5.80
CA ALA A 174 4.51 8.37 -4.58
C ALA A 174 5.42 8.48 -3.35
N VAL A 175 5.04 9.33 -2.39
CA VAL A 175 5.76 9.46 -1.12
C VAL A 175 5.29 8.38 -0.14
N GLN A 176 6.24 7.69 0.49
CA GLN A 176 6.03 6.70 1.55
C GLN A 176 6.77 7.08 2.83
N THR A 177 6.63 6.26 3.88
CA THR A 177 7.32 6.47 5.16
C THR A 177 8.84 6.40 5.03
N SER A 178 9.37 5.62 4.08
CA SER A 178 10.79 5.48 3.80
C SER A 178 11.36 6.59 2.90
N THR A 179 10.51 7.42 2.28
CA THR A 179 10.93 8.49 1.39
C THR A 179 11.63 9.60 2.17
N VAL A 180 12.81 10.03 1.71
CA VAL A 180 13.48 11.23 2.24
C VAL A 180 12.87 12.46 1.58
N VAL A 181 12.32 13.37 2.38
CA VAL A 181 11.92 14.70 1.90
C VAL A 181 12.98 15.70 2.32
N GLU A 182 13.39 16.59 1.43
CA GLU A 182 14.39 17.63 1.73
C GLU A 182 13.97 18.99 1.18
N TRP A 183 14.34 20.06 1.88
CA TRP A 183 14.12 21.43 1.39
C TRP A 183 15.32 21.91 0.59
N LEU A 184 15.08 22.38 -0.64
CA LEU A 184 16.09 23.09 -1.41
C LEU A 184 16.07 24.59 -1.07
N ASP A 185 17.26 25.16 -0.92
CA ASP A 185 17.43 26.58 -0.78
C ASP A 185 17.08 27.30 -2.08
N GLY A 186 16.06 28.16 -2.01
CA GLY A 186 15.64 29.00 -3.12
C GLY A 186 16.66 30.10 -3.42
N ALA A 187 17.75 29.74 -4.09
CA ALA A 187 18.56 30.66 -4.87
C ALA A 187 18.42 30.26 -6.34
N THR A 188 17.63 31.05 -7.07
CA THR A 188 17.39 30.91 -8.50
C THR A 188 18.69 30.86 -9.31
N SER A 189 18.67 30.01 -10.33
CA SER A 189 19.53 30.01 -11.51
C SER A 189 19.84 31.42 -12.01
N GLU A 190 21.05 31.90 -11.77
CA GLU A 190 21.86 32.76 -12.67
C GLU A 190 23.30 32.82 -12.10
N ASN A 191 24.30 32.62 -12.96
CA ASN A 191 25.75 32.50 -12.67
C ASN A 191 26.27 31.17 -12.06
N ARG A 192 26.35 30.13 -12.92
CA ARG A 192 27.44 29.14 -12.81
C ARG A 192 28.68 29.64 -13.56
N SER A 193 29.45 30.52 -12.93
CA SER A 193 30.85 30.76 -13.30
C SER A 193 31.61 31.47 -12.18
N ALA A 194 32.04 30.71 -11.18
CA ALA A 194 33.27 30.90 -10.41
C ALA A 194 33.33 29.84 -9.30
N SER A 195 34.43 29.09 -9.25
CA SER A 195 34.76 28.22 -8.12
C SER A 195 34.86 29.06 -6.83
N PRO A 196 34.26 28.66 -5.70
CA PRO A 196 34.53 29.33 -4.44
C PRO A 196 35.69 28.61 -3.71
N GLU A 197 36.71 29.40 -3.37
CA GLU A 197 37.64 29.12 -2.27
C GLU A 197 36.87 28.97 -0.94
N PRO A 198 37.42 28.23 0.04
CA PRO A 198 36.72 27.90 1.27
C PRO A 198 36.67 29.12 2.18
N THR A 199 35.51 29.77 2.24
CA THR A 199 35.18 30.71 3.32
C THR A 199 34.11 30.09 4.20
N SER A 200 34.38 30.14 5.50
CA SER A 200 33.58 29.58 6.59
C SER A 200 32.09 29.87 6.43
N GLN A 201 31.30 28.82 6.19
CA GLN A 201 29.85 28.90 6.26
C GLN A 201 29.41 29.19 7.70
N PRO A 202 28.46 30.12 7.92
CA PRO A 202 27.76 30.18 9.19
C PRO A 202 26.92 28.91 9.30
N THR A 203 27.13 28.16 10.37
CA THR A 203 26.33 27.00 10.78
C THR A 203 24.84 27.29 10.59
N ALA A 204 24.20 26.53 9.70
CA ALA A 204 22.75 26.47 9.63
C ALA A 204 22.21 26.14 11.03
N PRO A 205 21.12 26.79 11.48
CA PRO A 205 20.52 26.42 12.76
C PRO A 205 20.12 24.95 12.69
N GLU A 206 20.58 24.17 13.67
CA GLU A 206 20.15 22.78 13.83
C GLU A 206 18.61 22.76 13.89
N PRO A 207 17.94 21.83 13.18
CA PRO A 207 16.51 21.67 13.31
C PRO A 207 16.21 21.34 14.78
N VAL A 208 15.32 22.13 15.37
CA VAL A 208 14.78 21.87 16.70
C VAL A 208 14.04 20.53 16.61
N ASP A 209 14.57 19.49 17.27
CA ASP A 209 13.85 18.22 17.45
C ASP A 209 12.55 18.53 18.20
N GLU A 210 11.42 18.56 17.49
CA GLU A 210 10.09 18.58 18.11
C GLU A 210 9.92 17.25 18.86
N GLN A 211 10.23 17.23 20.16
CA GLN A 211 9.97 16.10 21.02
C GLN A 211 8.45 15.97 21.25
N HIS A 212 7.74 15.26 20.37
CA HIS A 212 6.38 14.80 20.67
C HIS A 212 6.41 13.94 21.93
N ALA A 213 5.47 14.18 22.85
CA ALA A 213 5.34 13.38 24.06
C ALA A 213 5.18 11.88 23.68
N PRO A 214 5.97 10.97 24.27
CA PRO A 214 5.95 9.57 23.89
C PRO A 214 4.59 8.95 24.22
N VAL A 215 4.10 8.10 23.29
CA VAL A 215 2.87 7.34 23.48
C VAL A 215 3.06 6.37 24.65
N PRO A 216 2.12 6.27 25.62
CA PRO A 216 2.23 5.30 26.70
C PRO A 216 2.23 3.86 26.19
N VAL A 217 2.99 2.96 26.82
CA VAL A 217 3.02 1.53 26.45
C VAL A 217 1.64 0.87 26.53
N ALA A 218 0.76 1.34 27.42
CA ALA A 218 -0.63 0.90 27.50
C ALA A 218 -1.43 1.17 26.21
N ASP A 219 -1.06 2.20 25.46
CA ASP A 219 -1.72 2.65 24.24
C ASP A 219 -1.12 2.00 22.97
N LEU A 220 -0.09 1.14 23.11
CA LEU A 220 0.48 0.34 22.02
C LEU A 220 -0.37 -0.90 21.70
N VAL A 221 -1.62 -0.68 21.30
CA VAL A 221 -2.56 -1.74 20.90
C VAL A 221 -1.94 -2.64 19.82
N GLY A 222 -2.07 -3.95 19.98
CA GLY A 222 -1.49 -4.96 19.07
C GLY A 222 0.02 -5.19 19.21
N SER A 223 0.75 -4.35 19.97
CA SER A 223 2.20 -4.47 20.15
C SER A 223 2.63 -4.59 21.62
N ARG A 224 1.69 -4.78 22.56
CA ARG A 224 1.98 -4.84 24.01
C ARG A 224 2.93 -5.97 24.40
N ASP A 225 2.78 -7.15 23.79
CA ASP A 225 3.68 -8.28 24.05
C ASP A 225 5.10 -8.01 23.53
N THR A 226 5.20 -7.41 22.36
CA THR A 226 6.47 -6.97 21.78
C THR A 226 7.13 -5.89 22.65
N ALA A 227 6.35 -4.94 23.16
CA ALA A 227 6.81 -3.92 24.10
C ALA A 227 7.36 -4.56 25.38
N ARG A 228 6.60 -5.50 25.98
CA ARG A 228 7.05 -6.23 27.17
C ARG A 228 8.37 -6.96 26.94
N ARG A 229 8.53 -7.69 25.83
CA ARG A 229 9.78 -8.40 25.49
C ARG A 229 10.95 -7.43 25.31
N LEU A 230 10.71 -6.30 24.62
CA LEU A 230 11.73 -5.28 24.44
C LEU A 230 12.14 -4.65 25.78
N THR A 231 11.18 -4.35 26.64
CA THR A 231 11.42 -3.87 28.02
C THR A 231 12.25 -4.87 28.82
N GLU A 232 11.94 -6.17 28.74
CA GLU A 232 12.72 -7.22 29.40
C GLU A 232 14.17 -7.27 28.88
N TRP A 233 14.38 -7.18 27.57
CA TRP A 233 15.72 -7.18 26.98
C TRP A 233 16.54 -5.96 27.42
N LEU A 234 15.95 -4.76 27.38
CA LEU A 234 16.62 -3.53 27.78
C LEU A 234 16.97 -3.53 29.28
N ARG A 235 16.04 -3.97 30.14
CA ARG A 235 16.33 -4.09 31.59
C ARG A 235 17.39 -5.13 31.89
N LEU A 236 17.43 -6.25 31.17
CA LEU A 236 18.50 -7.24 31.34
C LEU A 236 19.87 -6.69 30.93
N ALA A 237 19.91 -5.92 29.83
CA ALA A 237 21.14 -5.30 29.35
C ALA A 237 21.66 -4.21 30.31
N PHE A 238 20.78 -3.30 30.74
CA PHE A 238 21.15 -2.13 31.54
C PHE A 238 21.14 -2.38 33.06
N ASP A 239 20.06 -2.96 33.62
CA ASP A 239 19.92 -3.12 35.08
C ASP A 239 20.69 -4.34 35.63
N GLN A 240 20.90 -5.37 34.80
CA GLN A 240 21.45 -6.67 35.24
C GLN A 240 22.63 -7.21 34.40
N PRO A 241 23.63 -6.40 34.01
CA PRO A 241 24.73 -6.85 33.15
C PRO A 241 25.59 -7.95 33.80
N GLU A 242 25.74 -7.90 35.13
CA GLU A 242 26.49 -8.91 35.89
C GLU A 242 25.81 -10.29 35.90
N LEU A 243 24.48 -10.34 35.81
CA LEU A 243 23.75 -11.61 35.69
C LEU A 243 24.09 -12.29 34.36
N LEU A 244 24.11 -11.52 33.26
CA LEU A 244 24.49 -12.02 31.93
C LEU A 244 25.93 -12.52 31.93
N ARG A 245 26.86 -11.73 32.50
CA ARG A 245 28.28 -12.11 32.61
C ARG A 245 28.49 -13.42 33.37
N ARG A 246 27.77 -13.62 34.48
CA ARG A 246 27.82 -14.88 35.26
C ARG A 246 27.29 -16.09 34.52
N LEU A 247 26.36 -15.89 33.59
CA LEU A 247 25.82 -16.92 32.71
C LEU A 247 26.67 -17.15 31.46
N GLY A 248 27.79 -16.44 31.32
CA GLY A 248 28.69 -16.53 30.17
C GLY A 248 28.20 -15.76 28.94
N ALA A 249 27.27 -14.83 29.12
CA ALA A 249 26.78 -13.94 28.06
C ALA A 249 27.38 -12.53 28.22
N GLU A 250 27.64 -11.86 27.11
CA GLU A 250 28.01 -10.44 27.12
C GLU A 250 26.73 -9.59 27.26
N PRO A 251 26.74 -8.49 28.03
CA PRO A 251 25.57 -7.61 28.19
C PRO A 251 25.36 -6.68 26.99
N ARG A 252 25.56 -7.20 25.77
CA ARG A 252 25.37 -6.47 24.52
C ARG A 252 23.98 -6.74 23.99
N LEU A 253 23.33 -5.71 23.46
CA LEU A 253 22.02 -5.83 22.84
C LEU A 253 22.00 -5.10 21.50
N GLY A 254 21.80 -5.89 20.43
CA GLY A 254 21.40 -5.42 19.12
C GLY A 254 20.07 -6.06 18.75
N ALA A 255 19.04 -5.26 18.49
CA ALA A 255 17.70 -5.77 18.14
C ALA A 255 17.15 -5.19 16.84
N LEU A 256 16.60 -6.04 15.99
CA LEU A 256 15.85 -5.68 14.79
C LEU A 256 14.36 -5.72 15.11
N ILE A 257 13.65 -4.62 14.83
CA ILE A 257 12.20 -4.56 14.85
C ILE A 257 11.69 -4.54 13.41
N SER A 258 11.09 -5.64 12.97
CA SER A 258 10.55 -5.81 11.63
C SER A 258 9.01 -5.70 11.62
N GLY A 259 8.44 -5.36 10.47
CA GLY A 259 6.99 -5.30 10.30
C GLY A 259 6.55 -4.30 9.22
N PRO A 260 5.28 -4.29 8.81
CA PRO A 260 4.79 -3.42 7.75
C PRO A 260 5.10 -1.93 7.95
N PRO A 261 5.21 -1.13 6.86
CA PRO A 261 5.36 0.31 6.97
C PRO A 261 4.15 0.92 7.69
N GLY A 262 4.38 1.90 8.57
CA GLY A 262 3.30 2.61 9.29
C GLY A 262 2.66 1.87 10.48
N VAL A 263 3.09 0.65 10.81
CA VAL A 263 2.54 -0.12 11.95
C VAL A 263 2.96 0.41 13.34
N GLY A 264 3.92 1.34 13.39
CA GLY A 264 4.36 1.96 14.65
C GLY A 264 5.67 1.40 15.24
N LYS A 265 6.56 0.84 14.42
CA LYS A 265 7.86 0.29 14.87
C LYS A 265 8.71 1.29 15.69
N ALA A 266 8.87 2.52 15.19
CA ALA A 266 9.60 3.56 15.93
C ALA A 266 8.83 4.03 17.18
N THR A 267 7.50 4.13 17.10
CA THR A 267 6.63 4.47 18.24
C THR A 267 6.76 3.47 19.39
N LEU A 268 6.85 2.18 19.09
CA LEU A 268 7.11 1.12 20.07
C LEU A 268 8.39 1.39 20.85
N VAL A 269 9.49 1.68 20.16
CA VAL A 269 10.80 1.94 20.80
C VAL A 269 10.73 3.20 21.66
N ARG A 270 10.19 4.30 21.12
CA ARG A 270 10.01 5.56 21.87
C ARG A 270 9.22 5.36 23.16
N ALA A 271 8.12 4.62 23.09
CA ALA A 271 7.26 4.33 24.23
C ALA A 271 7.98 3.49 25.30
N VAL A 272 8.71 2.44 24.89
CA VAL A 272 9.46 1.58 25.81
C VAL A 272 10.61 2.36 26.47
N CYS A 273 11.41 3.11 25.71
CA CYS A 273 12.49 3.93 26.28
C CYS A 273 11.96 4.96 27.28
N ALA A 274 10.81 5.58 26.98
CA ALA A 274 10.16 6.51 27.89
C ALA A 274 9.64 5.85 29.16
N GLU A 275 9.11 4.62 29.09
CA GLU A 275 8.62 3.86 30.25
C GLU A 275 9.76 3.47 31.20
N ILE A 276 10.92 3.10 30.66
CA ILE A 276 12.09 2.70 31.46
C ILE A 276 12.99 3.88 31.85
N GLY A 277 12.80 5.05 31.24
CA GLY A 277 13.57 6.27 31.53
C GLY A 277 14.98 6.29 30.91
N VAL A 278 15.16 5.63 29.76
CA VAL A 278 16.44 5.55 29.04
C VAL A 278 16.50 6.60 27.93
N GLU A 279 17.67 7.20 27.73
CA GLU A 279 17.86 8.21 26.68
C GLU A 279 17.74 7.55 25.28
N LEU A 280 16.97 8.17 24.39
CA LEU A 280 16.77 7.68 23.02
C LEU A 280 17.40 8.66 22.03
N VAL A 281 18.40 8.18 21.27
CA VAL A 281 18.95 8.90 20.13
C VAL A 281 18.41 8.23 18.86
N GLU A 282 17.51 8.92 18.17
CA GLU A 282 16.90 8.41 16.94
C GLU A 282 17.57 9.01 15.70
N VAL A 283 17.78 8.16 14.69
CA VAL A 283 18.24 8.59 13.37
C VAL A 283 17.55 7.81 12.27
N ALA A 284 17.02 8.53 11.28
CA ALA A 284 16.48 7.92 10.07
C ALA A 284 17.61 7.48 9.13
N ALA A 285 17.72 6.17 8.90
CA ALA A 285 18.72 5.60 7.99
C ALA A 285 18.57 6.11 6.53
N PRO A 286 17.34 6.32 5.98
CA PRO A 286 17.18 6.93 4.67
C PRO A 286 17.85 8.31 4.56
N THR A 287 17.75 9.14 5.61
CA THR A 287 18.37 10.47 5.64
C THR A 287 19.90 10.39 5.62
N ILE A 288 20.49 9.40 6.29
CA ILE A 288 21.94 9.15 6.23
C ILE A 288 22.33 8.66 4.82
N ALA A 289 21.61 7.69 4.28
CA ALA A 289 21.90 7.09 2.97
C ALA A 289 21.80 8.11 1.83
N ALA A 290 21.00 9.16 2.00
CA ALA A 290 20.86 10.24 1.03
C ALA A 290 22.11 11.15 0.92
N LEU A 291 23.01 11.13 1.91
CA LEU A 291 24.21 11.96 1.95
C LEU A 291 25.37 11.33 1.16
N GLU A 292 26.36 12.15 0.80
CA GLU A 292 27.65 11.64 0.31
C GLU A 292 28.29 10.71 1.35
N ALA A 293 28.94 9.64 0.89
CA ALA A 293 29.43 8.55 1.76
C ALA A 293 30.25 9.03 2.98
N ARG A 294 31.10 10.06 2.83
CA ARG A 294 31.88 10.61 3.95
C ARG A 294 30.99 11.30 4.98
N SER A 295 30.06 12.13 4.52
CA SER A 295 29.10 12.86 5.36
C SER A 295 28.12 11.89 6.04
N ALA A 296 27.67 10.87 5.32
CA ALA A 296 26.84 9.79 5.86
C ALA A 296 27.56 9.06 7.01
N ALA A 297 28.80 8.64 6.80
CA ALA A 297 29.60 7.97 7.83
C ALA A 297 29.89 8.88 9.04
N ASN A 298 30.13 10.18 8.80
CA ASN A 298 30.29 11.15 9.89
C ASN A 298 28.99 11.32 10.69
N ARG A 299 27.85 11.43 10.01
CA ARG A 299 26.53 11.60 10.65
C ARG A 299 26.16 10.40 11.52
N LEU A 300 26.48 9.19 11.07
CA LEU A 300 26.29 7.98 11.88
C LEU A 300 27.20 7.97 13.11
N ARG A 301 28.49 8.35 12.96
CA ARG A 301 29.42 8.45 14.09
C ARG A 301 28.99 9.51 15.11
N GLU A 302 28.56 10.68 14.64
CA GLU A 302 27.99 11.74 15.51
C GLU A 302 26.79 11.23 16.31
N ALA A 303 25.93 10.41 15.72
CA ALA A 303 24.79 9.83 16.43
C ALA A 303 25.23 8.86 17.54
N VAL A 304 26.21 7.99 17.26
CA VAL A 304 26.81 7.10 18.25
C VAL A 304 27.47 7.89 19.38
N ASP A 305 28.21 8.96 19.04
CA ASP A 305 28.88 9.81 20.01
C ASP A 305 27.88 10.57 20.89
N ARG A 306 26.77 11.07 20.33
CA ARG A 306 25.67 11.65 21.12
C ARG A 306 25.06 10.64 22.07
N ALA A 307 24.78 9.42 21.60
CA ALA A 307 24.21 8.38 22.44
C ALA A 307 25.17 7.94 23.56
N THR A 308 26.48 8.03 23.34
CA THR A 308 27.49 7.69 24.37
C THR A 308 27.82 8.86 25.29
N ALA A 309 27.53 10.09 24.88
CA ALA A 309 27.70 11.28 25.72
C ALA A 309 26.56 11.44 26.75
N ALA A 310 25.48 10.66 26.62
CA ALA A 310 24.41 10.54 27.59
C ALA A 310 24.99 10.23 29.00
N SER A 311 24.44 10.85 30.04
CA SER A 311 24.90 10.62 31.42
C SER A 311 24.31 9.34 32.04
N GLY A 312 24.23 8.26 31.26
CA GLY A 312 23.61 6.98 31.62
C GLY A 312 23.34 6.11 30.40
N ASP A 313 22.53 5.08 30.59
CA ASP A 313 22.15 4.15 29.54
C ASP A 313 21.42 4.86 28.39
N ALA A 314 21.75 4.46 27.16
CA ALA A 314 21.17 5.02 25.96
C ALA A 314 20.80 3.95 24.92
N VAL A 315 19.78 4.26 24.13
CA VAL A 315 19.37 3.49 22.96
C VAL A 315 19.62 4.32 21.71
N LEU A 316 20.41 3.78 20.78
CA LEU A 316 20.51 4.29 19.42
C LEU A 316 19.47 3.58 18.54
N LEU A 317 18.48 4.33 18.05
CA LEU A 317 17.47 3.82 17.13
C LEU A 317 17.79 4.23 15.69
N LEU A 318 18.04 3.27 14.81
CA LEU A 318 18.16 3.49 13.37
C LEU A 318 16.89 3.04 12.65
N THR A 319 16.11 3.97 12.09
CA THR A 319 14.85 3.61 11.43
C THR A 319 15.04 3.30 9.95
N ASP A 320 14.33 2.28 9.44
CA ASP A 320 14.34 1.84 8.03
C ASP A 320 15.75 1.54 7.49
N VAL A 321 16.48 0.69 8.23
CA VAL A 321 17.91 0.41 8.03
C VAL A 321 18.27 -0.14 6.65
N GLU A 322 17.32 -0.77 5.95
CA GLU A 322 17.49 -1.27 4.57
C GLU A 322 17.92 -0.18 3.59
N ALA A 323 17.64 1.10 3.87
CA ALA A 323 18.09 2.20 3.03
C ALA A 323 19.60 2.46 3.15
N LEU A 324 20.18 2.23 4.34
CA LEU A 324 21.60 2.41 4.62
C LEU A 324 22.42 1.14 4.38
N LEU A 325 21.81 -0.01 4.67
CA LEU A 325 22.39 -1.35 4.56
C LEU A 325 21.53 -2.23 3.65
N PRO A 326 21.44 -1.93 2.34
CA PRO A 326 20.72 -2.78 1.42
C PRO A 326 21.45 -4.11 1.20
N GLU A 327 20.71 -5.22 1.09
CA GLU A 327 21.26 -6.53 0.73
C GLU A 327 21.84 -6.53 -0.70
N SER A 328 21.10 -5.97 -1.65
CA SER A 328 21.46 -5.95 -3.07
C SER A 328 22.26 -4.70 -3.42
N ASP A 329 23.40 -4.89 -4.12
CA ASP A 329 24.34 -3.82 -4.51
C ASP A 329 24.74 -2.90 -3.33
N PRO A 330 25.32 -3.46 -2.25
CA PRO A 330 25.63 -2.68 -1.06
C PRO A 330 26.67 -1.59 -1.38
N PRO A 331 26.38 -0.30 -1.10
CA PRO A 331 27.32 0.77 -1.36
C PRO A 331 28.57 0.62 -0.46
N PRO A 332 29.73 1.23 -0.81
CA PRO A 332 30.92 1.21 0.05
C PRO A 332 30.66 1.72 1.48
N LEU A 333 29.69 2.64 1.62
CA LEU A 333 29.20 3.12 2.90
C LEU A 333 28.65 2.01 3.81
N ALA A 334 28.06 0.95 3.26
CA ALA A 334 27.43 -0.11 4.03
C ALA A 334 28.42 -0.84 4.94
N THR A 335 29.64 -1.10 4.46
CA THR A 335 30.70 -1.72 5.28
C THR A 335 31.10 -0.81 6.45
N VAL A 336 31.25 0.50 6.21
CA VAL A 336 31.59 1.48 7.26
C VAL A 336 30.45 1.60 8.27
N ALA A 337 29.20 1.59 7.80
CA ALA A 337 28.02 1.65 8.66
C ALA A 337 27.90 0.39 9.53
N LEU A 338 28.13 -0.80 8.98
CA LEU A 338 28.16 -2.06 9.73
C LEU A 338 29.24 -2.07 10.82
N GLU A 339 30.46 -1.63 10.49
CA GLU A 339 31.53 -1.50 11.48
C GLU A 339 31.16 -0.51 12.59
N THR A 340 30.60 0.64 12.22
CA THR A 340 30.16 1.65 13.19
C THR A 340 29.05 1.12 14.12
N ILE A 341 28.10 0.36 13.58
CA ILE A 341 27.03 -0.27 14.37
C ILE A 341 27.61 -1.34 15.30
N ARG A 342 28.52 -2.18 14.81
CA ARG A 342 29.18 -3.22 15.62
C ARG A 342 29.98 -2.60 16.77
N ASP A 343 30.71 -1.52 16.50
CA ASP A 343 31.45 -0.78 17.53
C ASP A 343 30.51 -0.11 18.55
N ALA A 344 29.34 0.36 18.12
CA ALA A 344 28.32 0.94 19.01
C ALA A 344 27.74 -0.12 19.96
N ILE A 345 27.37 -1.30 19.45
CA ILE A 345 26.86 -2.45 20.24
C ILE A 345 27.91 -2.97 21.23
N GLY A 346 29.20 -2.75 20.94
CA GLY A 346 30.29 -3.11 21.83
C GLY A 346 30.42 -2.25 23.10
N ARG A 347 29.69 -1.13 23.22
CA ARG A 347 29.77 -0.21 24.36
C ARG A 347 28.77 -0.63 25.45
N ASP A 348 29.24 -0.77 26.70
CA ASP A 348 28.44 -1.30 27.83
C ASP A 348 27.15 -0.48 28.12
N GLU A 349 27.17 0.83 27.87
CA GLU A 349 26.05 1.76 28.17
C GLU A 349 25.13 2.01 26.97
N LEU A 350 25.37 1.34 25.83
CA LEU A 350 24.67 1.60 24.57
C LEU A 350 24.03 0.34 24.00
N THR A 351 22.72 0.38 23.81
CA THR A 351 21.98 -0.60 23.01
C THR A 351 21.69 -0.04 21.62
N VAL A 352 21.76 -0.86 20.58
CA VAL A 352 21.36 -0.46 19.21
C VAL A 352 20.07 -1.19 18.82
N ILE A 353 19.06 -0.43 18.45
CA ILE A 353 17.82 -0.94 17.86
C ILE A 353 17.74 -0.46 16.43
N VAL A 354 17.43 -1.35 15.50
CA VAL A 354 17.20 -1.02 14.10
C VAL A 354 15.78 -1.39 13.73
N THR A 355 15.13 -0.61 12.86
CA THR A 355 13.82 -0.98 12.31
C THR A 355 13.92 -1.28 10.83
N SER A 356 13.07 -2.18 10.35
CA SER A 356 12.96 -2.46 8.92
C SER A 356 11.53 -2.77 8.52
N SER A 357 11.12 -2.27 7.35
CA SER A 357 9.84 -2.63 6.74
C SER A 357 9.97 -3.86 5.84
N ASN A 358 11.16 -4.09 5.29
CA ASN A 358 11.52 -5.30 4.58
C ASN A 358 12.79 -5.92 5.20
N PRO A 359 12.67 -6.81 6.20
CA PRO A 359 13.83 -7.42 6.82
C PRO A 359 14.77 -8.10 5.81
N GLN A 360 14.23 -8.78 4.80
CA GLN A 360 15.07 -9.47 3.82
C GLN A 360 15.89 -8.51 2.96
N ALA A 361 15.45 -7.26 2.76
CA ALA A 361 16.22 -6.26 2.02
C ALA A 361 17.40 -5.66 2.81
N VAL A 362 17.62 -6.08 4.05
CA VAL A 362 18.73 -5.62 4.88
C VAL A 362 19.95 -6.53 4.71
N ASP A 363 21.15 -5.94 4.64
CA ASP A 363 22.42 -6.65 4.58
C ASP A 363 22.49 -7.77 5.65
N PRO A 364 22.69 -9.05 5.25
CA PRO A 364 22.65 -10.18 6.17
C PRO A 364 23.75 -10.11 7.24
N ARG A 365 24.85 -9.38 7.00
CA ARG A 365 25.92 -9.18 7.99
C ARG A 365 25.44 -8.43 9.23
N LEU A 366 24.35 -7.64 9.11
CA LEU A 366 23.76 -6.96 10.26
C LEU A 366 23.18 -7.95 11.27
N ARG A 367 22.72 -9.12 10.80
CA ARG A 367 22.07 -10.16 11.61
C ARG A 367 23.03 -11.23 12.12
N GLU A 368 24.33 -11.06 11.89
CA GLU A 368 25.34 -11.98 12.41
C GLU A 368 25.30 -11.98 13.95
N PRO A 369 25.58 -13.14 14.59
CA PRO A 369 25.68 -13.23 16.04
C PRO A 369 26.58 -12.15 16.63
N GLY A 370 26.11 -11.44 17.66
CA GLY A 370 26.85 -10.34 18.29
C GLY A 370 26.77 -8.98 17.59
N VAL A 371 26.00 -8.87 16.50
CA VAL A 371 25.58 -7.58 15.92
C VAL A 371 24.11 -7.36 16.27
N VAL A 372 23.16 -7.52 15.34
CA VAL A 372 21.72 -7.45 15.59
C VAL A 372 21.13 -8.86 15.55
N ASP A 373 21.35 -9.63 16.61
CA ASP A 373 21.01 -11.05 16.69
C ASP A 373 19.64 -11.33 17.35
N ARG A 374 18.96 -10.30 17.84
CA ARG A 374 17.59 -10.37 18.34
C ARG A 374 16.63 -9.78 17.33
N GLU A 375 15.49 -10.45 17.10
CA GLU A 375 14.44 -9.95 16.21
C GLU A 375 13.08 -9.94 16.92
N LEU A 376 12.33 -8.86 16.73
CA LEU A 376 10.94 -8.70 17.10
C LEU A 376 10.15 -8.31 15.86
N THR A 377 8.98 -8.90 15.67
CA THR A 377 8.13 -8.60 14.53
C THR A 377 6.80 -8.03 14.99
N ILE A 378 6.34 -6.96 14.35
CA ILE A 378 5.00 -6.41 14.50
C ILE A 378 4.20 -6.77 13.25
N GLY A 379 3.11 -7.52 13.43
CA GLY A 379 2.20 -7.92 12.35
C GLY A 379 1.22 -6.83 11.95
N LEU A 380 0.42 -7.08 10.91
CA LEU A 380 -0.71 -6.22 10.58
C LEU A 380 -1.79 -6.29 11.68
N PRO A 381 -2.47 -5.19 12.00
CA PRO A 381 -3.53 -5.21 13.00
C PRO A 381 -4.79 -5.90 12.45
N ASP A 382 -5.33 -6.85 13.22
CA ASP A 382 -6.63 -7.48 12.95
C ASP A 382 -7.80 -6.53 13.26
N ASP A 383 -9.03 -6.98 13.02
CA ASP A 383 -10.25 -6.16 13.17
C ASP A 383 -10.39 -5.62 14.60
N ALA A 384 -10.17 -6.47 15.61
CA ALA A 384 -10.23 -6.07 17.02
C ALA A 384 -9.14 -5.05 17.37
N THR A 385 -7.90 -5.29 16.92
CA THR A 385 -6.76 -4.39 17.11
C THR A 385 -7.03 -3.04 16.44
N ARG A 386 -7.61 -3.01 15.24
CA ARG A 386 -7.96 -1.76 14.55
C ARG A 386 -9.07 -1.00 15.27
N ALA A 387 -10.08 -1.69 15.80
CA ALA A 387 -11.14 -1.06 16.60
C ALA A 387 -10.56 -0.42 17.88
N ASP A 388 -9.69 -1.13 18.59
CA ASP A 388 -9.00 -0.63 19.77
C ASP A 388 -8.05 0.55 19.43
N LEU A 389 -7.31 0.47 18.31
CA LEU A 389 -6.47 1.57 17.82
C LEU A 389 -7.31 2.82 17.51
N LEU A 390 -8.45 2.68 16.84
CA LEU A 390 -9.38 3.78 16.60
C LEU A 390 -9.87 4.37 17.94
N GLY A 391 -10.15 3.52 18.93
CA GLY A 391 -10.54 3.95 20.27
C GLY A 391 -9.46 4.78 20.97
N VAL A 392 -8.19 4.39 20.83
CA VAL A 392 -7.05 5.19 21.33
C VAL A 392 -6.93 6.51 20.57
N LEU A 393 -6.95 6.47 19.24
CA LEU A 393 -6.75 7.63 18.36
C LEU A 393 -7.87 8.67 18.49
N LEU A 394 -9.11 8.24 18.75
CA LEU A 394 -10.28 9.11 18.90
C LEU A 394 -10.63 9.41 20.36
N ARG A 395 -9.84 8.96 21.34
CA ARG A 395 -10.14 9.11 22.78
C ARG A 395 -10.40 10.57 23.21
N GLY A 396 -9.73 11.53 22.57
CA GLY A 396 -9.88 12.96 22.84
C GLY A 396 -10.80 13.70 21.86
N ALA A 397 -11.37 13.01 20.88
CA ALA A 397 -12.21 13.63 19.85
C ALA A 397 -13.69 13.65 20.30
N PRO A 398 -14.43 14.73 19.99
CA PRO A 398 -15.88 14.76 20.18
C PRO A 398 -16.54 13.84 19.16
N LEU A 399 -17.09 12.71 19.62
CA LEU A 399 -17.76 11.70 18.79
C LEU A 399 -19.28 11.73 19.01
N ASP A 400 -20.04 11.41 17.96
CA ASP A 400 -21.45 11.07 18.10
C ASP A 400 -21.66 9.73 18.82
N GLU A 401 -22.78 9.60 19.55
CA GLU A 401 -23.05 8.46 20.43
C GLU A 401 -23.31 7.15 19.67
N ASP A 402 -23.64 7.22 18.39
CA ASP A 402 -23.98 6.08 17.53
C ASP A 402 -22.77 5.45 16.83
N ILE A 403 -21.56 5.98 17.05
CA ILE A 403 -20.36 5.48 16.38
C ILE A 403 -19.95 4.13 16.96
N ARG A 404 -19.96 3.11 16.09
CA ARG A 404 -19.46 1.77 16.37
C ARG A 404 -18.10 1.59 15.69
N LEU A 405 -17.02 1.64 16.46
CA LEU A 405 -15.66 1.53 15.93
C LEU A 405 -15.37 0.16 15.32
N ASP A 406 -16.00 -0.89 15.85
CA ASP A 406 -15.90 -2.26 15.29
C ASP A 406 -16.35 -2.29 13.82
N GLU A 407 -17.44 -1.59 13.48
CA GLU A 407 -17.95 -1.54 12.10
C GLU A 407 -17.00 -0.78 11.15
N ILE A 408 -16.29 0.24 11.66
CA ILE A 408 -15.27 0.95 10.89
C ILE A 408 -14.02 0.08 10.74
N ALA A 409 -13.65 -0.67 11.78
CA ALA A 409 -12.54 -1.60 11.74
C ALA A 409 -12.74 -2.71 10.70
N GLU A 410 -13.94 -3.32 10.63
CA GLU A 410 -14.30 -4.31 9.59
C GLU A 410 -14.15 -3.76 8.16
N ARG A 411 -14.29 -2.44 7.97
CA ARG A 411 -14.16 -1.75 6.68
C ARG A 411 -12.76 -1.21 6.39
N THR A 412 -11.79 -1.51 7.24
CA THR A 412 -10.39 -1.07 7.10
C THR A 412 -9.37 -2.22 6.99
N PRO A 413 -9.64 -3.30 6.23
CA PRO A 413 -8.67 -4.40 6.11
C PRO A 413 -7.34 -3.88 5.55
N GLY A 414 -6.23 -4.32 6.15
CA GLY A 414 -4.88 -3.91 5.79
C GLY A 414 -4.46 -2.50 6.24
N PHE A 415 -5.35 -1.71 6.86
CA PHE A 415 -4.98 -0.42 7.44
C PHE A 415 -4.05 -0.62 8.64
N VAL A 416 -2.96 0.12 8.65
CA VAL A 416 -2.04 0.18 9.81
C VAL A 416 -2.36 1.38 10.70
N ALA A 417 -1.68 1.50 11.84
CA ALA A 417 -1.89 2.62 12.77
C ALA A 417 -1.75 4.00 12.09
N ALA A 418 -0.80 4.17 11.17
CA ALA A 418 -0.64 5.40 10.39
C ALA A 418 -1.85 5.69 9.47
N ASP A 419 -2.47 4.66 8.90
CA ASP A 419 -3.65 4.79 8.04
C ASP A 419 -4.89 5.15 8.86
N LEU A 420 -5.08 4.50 10.01
CA LEU A 420 -6.16 4.83 10.94
C LEU A 420 -6.01 6.24 11.49
N LEU A 421 -4.78 6.70 11.76
CA LEU A 421 -4.53 8.08 12.12
C LEU A 421 -4.89 9.04 10.97
N ALA A 422 -4.56 8.69 9.72
CA ALA A 422 -5.01 9.45 8.56
C ALA A 422 -6.54 9.49 8.44
N LEU A 423 -7.21 8.36 8.69
CA LEU A 423 -8.68 8.24 8.71
C LEU A 423 -9.32 9.15 9.78
N CYS A 424 -8.79 9.13 11.00
CA CYS A 424 -9.28 9.98 12.09
C CYS A 424 -9.11 11.46 11.76
N ARG A 425 -7.95 11.84 11.21
CA ARG A 425 -7.69 13.23 10.76
C ARG A 425 -8.66 13.67 9.67
N GLU A 426 -8.91 12.79 8.72
CA GLU A 426 -9.84 13.04 7.62
C GLU A 426 -11.28 13.22 8.10
N SER A 427 -11.70 12.36 9.03
CA SER A 427 -13.04 12.42 9.62
C SER A 427 -13.23 13.71 10.43
N ALA A 428 -12.20 14.14 11.16
CA ALA A 428 -12.20 15.40 11.89
C ALA A 428 -12.31 16.61 10.94
N LEU A 429 -11.63 16.57 9.79
CA LEU A 429 -11.77 17.61 8.76
C LEU A 429 -13.17 17.61 8.15
N GLY A 430 -13.73 16.44 7.82
CA GLY A 430 -15.11 16.31 7.33
C GLY A 430 -16.12 16.95 8.27
N SER A 431 -15.99 16.68 9.57
CA SER A 431 -16.80 17.29 10.61
C SER A 431 -16.61 18.81 10.69
N ALA A 432 -15.36 19.30 10.62
CA ALA A 432 -15.07 20.74 10.64
C ALA A 432 -15.69 21.48 9.44
N LEU A 433 -15.64 20.89 8.25
CA LEU A 433 -16.27 21.44 7.05
C LEU A 433 -17.80 21.47 7.17
N ARG A 434 -18.40 20.43 7.77
CA ARG A 434 -19.84 20.38 8.02
C ARG A 434 -20.32 21.44 9.01
N HIS A 435 -19.52 21.74 10.04
CA HIS A 435 -19.84 22.73 11.07
C HIS A 435 -19.26 24.12 10.78
N ARG A 436 -18.86 24.41 9.53
CA ARG A 436 -18.22 25.68 9.18
C ARG A 436 -19.07 26.91 9.54
N ASP A 437 -20.38 26.80 9.33
CA ASP A 437 -21.33 27.89 9.54
C ASP A 437 -21.95 27.88 10.95
N ASP A 438 -21.83 26.78 11.70
CA ASP A 438 -22.24 26.64 13.11
C ASP A 438 -21.18 25.86 13.94
N PRO A 439 -20.11 26.53 14.39
CA PRO A 439 -18.95 25.88 15.01
C PRO A 439 -19.10 25.64 16.53
N ALA A 440 -20.31 25.76 17.09
CA ALA A 440 -20.49 25.79 18.54
C ALA A 440 -20.19 24.45 19.23
N ASP A 441 -20.38 23.32 18.54
CA ASP A 441 -20.12 21.96 19.05
C ASP A 441 -19.83 20.96 17.91
N PRO A 442 -18.62 21.00 17.31
CA PRO A 442 -18.28 20.11 16.20
C PRO A 442 -18.08 18.68 16.72
N ARG A 443 -18.90 17.73 16.25
CA ARG A 443 -18.77 16.30 16.57
C ARG A 443 -18.49 15.50 15.31
N ILE A 444 -17.59 14.52 15.41
CA ILE A 444 -17.35 13.57 14.32
C ILE A 444 -18.52 12.60 14.32
N SER A 445 -19.18 12.48 13.16
CA SER A 445 -20.30 11.56 12.95
C SER A 445 -19.83 10.26 12.29
N ARG A 446 -20.67 9.23 12.32
CA ARG A 446 -20.44 7.99 11.57
C ARG A 446 -20.21 8.25 10.08
N GLN A 447 -20.95 9.20 9.49
CA GLN A 447 -20.81 9.54 8.07
C GLN A 447 -19.44 10.16 7.77
N ASP A 448 -18.88 10.98 8.67
CA ASP A 448 -17.55 11.57 8.47
C ASP A 448 -16.46 10.48 8.40
N LEU A 449 -16.56 9.43 9.22
CA LEU A 449 -15.67 8.26 9.17
C LEU A 449 -15.85 7.44 7.90
N LEU A 450 -17.10 7.20 7.46
CA LEU A 450 -17.39 6.47 6.24
C LEU A 450 -16.92 7.23 4.99
N ASP A 451 -17.10 8.56 4.98
CA ASP A 451 -16.63 9.42 3.90
C ASP A 451 -15.10 9.43 3.86
N ALA A 452 -14.44 9.45 5.02
CA ALA A 452 -12.98 9.36 5.12
C ALA A 452 -12.41 8.06 4.56
N LEU A 453 -13.12 6.93 4.69
CA LEU A 453 -12.72 5.66 4.07
C LEU A 453 -12.66 5.75 2.55
N THR A 454 -13.47 6.63 1.95
CA THR A 454 -13.43 6.81 0.50
C THR A 454 -12.17 7.51 0.05
N SER A 455 -11.54 8.36 0.88
CA SER A 455 -10.39 9.20 0.53
C SER A 455 -9.04 8.72 1.06
N VAL A 456 -9.02 7.95 2.15
CA VAL A 456 -7.78 7.47 2.77
C VAL A 456 -7.39 6.11 2.21
N ARG A 457 -6.23 6.06 1.55
CA ARG A 457 -5.63 4.81 1.07
C ARG A 457 -4.71 4.21 2.14
N PRO A 458 -4.79 2.90 2.41
CA PRO A 458 -3.84 2.27 3.31
C PRO A 458 -2.45 2.19 2.69
N ILE A 459 -1.44 2.55 3.47
CA ILE A 459 -0.03 2.53 3.10
C ILE A 459 0.41 1.11 2.73
N SER A 460 -0.13 0.08 3.37
CA SER A 460 0.07 -1.33 3.00
C SER A 460 -0.36 -1.63 1.55
N MET A 461 -1.32 -0.88 1.00
CA MET A 461 -1.76 -1.01 -0.40
C MET A 461 -1.10 0.00 -1.34
N SER A 462 -0.15 0.83 -0.87
CA SER A 462 0.50 1.86 -1.68
C SER A 462 1.51 1.31 -2.69
N THR A 463 2.05 0.12 -2.43
CA THR A 463 2.85 -0.65 -3.38
C THR A 463 1.95 -1.53 -4.26
N SER A 464 2.42 -1.80 -5.48
CA SER A 464 1.72 -2.47 -6.60
C SER A 464 1.21 -3.89 -6.33
N ASP A 465 1.47 -4.46 -5.16
CA ASP A 465 1.46 -5.91 -4.94
C ASP A 465 0.18 -6.46 -4.27
N ASN A 466 -0.78 -5.60 -3.92
CA ASN A 466 -2.04 -6.03 -3.31
C ASN A 466 -3.21 -5.89 -4.30
N LEU A 467 -3.95 -6.99 -4.51
CA LEU A 467 -5.18 -6.99 -5.30
C LEU A 467 -6.24 -6.12 -4.62
N GLN A 468 -6.42 -4.89 -5.10
CA GLN A 468 -7.56 -4.07 -4.69
C GLN A 468 -8.86 -4.77 -5.08
N THR A 469 -9.70 -4.93 -4.07
CA THR A 469 -10.96 -5.68 -4.07
C THR A 469 -12.09 -4.99 -4.82
N GLY A 470 -11.96 -3.69 -5.12
CA GLY A 470 -12.94 -2.94 -5.89
C GLY A 470 -14.34 -2.90 -5.26
N GLY A 471 -14.46 -3.24 -3.97
CA GLY A 471 -15.74 -3.45 -3.30
C GLY A 471 -16.52 -4.67 -3.80
N LEU A 472 -15.95 -5.48 -4.70
CA LEU A 472 -16.58 -6.66 -5.28
C LEU A 472 -16.60 -7.79 -4.25
N THR A 473 -17.78 -8.31 -3.95
CA THR A 473 -17.93 -9.50 -3.09
C THR A 473 -18.19 -10.76 -3.92
N LEU A 474 -17.93 -11.94 -3.33
CA LEU A 474 -18.27 -13.22 -3.96
C LEU A 474 -19.75 -13.33 -4.36
N ASP A 475 -20.64 -12.66 -3.63
CA ASP A 475 -22.08 -12.65 -3.90
C ASP A 475 -22.41 -11.83 -5.17
N GLU A 476 -21.60 -10.83 -5.50
CA GLU A 476 -21.76 -9.98 -6.69
C GLU A 476 -21.17 -10.58 -7.97
N VAL A 477 -20.36 -11.64 -7.87
CA VAL A 477 -19.88 -12.35 -9.06
C VAL A 477 -21.08 -13.06 -9.71
N GLY A 478 -21.31 -12.91 -11.00
CA GLY A 478 -22.35 -13.68 -11.69
C GLY A 478 -21.97 -15.15 -11.84
N ASP A 479 -22.93 -16.06 -11.69
CA ASP A 479 -22.76 -17.51 -11.95
C ASP A 479 -21.63 -18.17 -11.08
N MET A 480 -21.08 -19.32 -11.48
CA MET A 480 -19.98 -20.04 -10.84
C MET A 480 -20.32 -20.56 -9.43
N THR A 481 -21.57 -20.96 -9.19
CA THR A 481 -22.06 -21.40 -7.87
C THR A 481 -21.19 -22.49 -7.25
N GLU A 482 -20.82 -23.52 -8.02
CA GLU A 482 -19.97 -24.61 -7.55
C GLU A 482 -18.55 -24.14 -7.20
N VAL A 483 -17.98 -23.26 -8.02
CA VAL A 483 -16.62 -22.71 -7.81
C VAL A 483 -16.60 -21.81 -6.57
N LYS A 484 -17.60 -20.94 -6.41
CA LYS A 484 -17.75 -20.07 -5.25
C LYS A 484 -17.93 -20.87 -3.97
N GLN A 485 -18.76 -21.90 -4.01
CA GLN A 485 -18.95 -22.79 -2.88
C GLN A 485 -17.63 -23.47 -2.52
N ALA A 486 -16.94 -24.07 -3.49
CA ALA A 486 -15.64 -24.69 -3.26
C ALA A 486 -14.64 -23.71 -2.63
N LEU A 487 -14.48 -22.51 -3.19
CA LEU A 487 -13.59 -21.48 -2.65
C LEU A 487 -13.99 -21.01 -1.25
N THR A 488 -15.29 -20.92 -0.97
CA THR A 488 -15.79 -20.54 0.36
C THR A 488 -15.42 -21.61 1.38
N GLU A 489 -15.63 -22.88 1.05
CA GLU A 489 -15.33 -24.01 1.92
C GLU A 489 -13.83 -24.21 2.16
N THR A 490 -13.01 -23.97 1.13
CA THR A 490 -11.57 -24.27 1.17
C THR A 490 -10.69 -23.10 1.53
N VAL A 491 -11.17 -21.86 1.35
CA VAL A 491 -10.39 -20.65 1.65
C VAL A 491 -11.02 -19.86 2.79
N LEU A 492 -12.32 -19.52 2.69
CA LEU A 492 -12.95 -18.63 3.67
C LEU A 492 -13.22 -19.33 5.01
N TRP A 493 -13.76 -20.54 5.01
CA TRP A 493 -14.10 -21.23 6.26
C TRP A 493 -12.89 -21.51 7.17
N PRO A 494 -11.73 -21.98 6.67
CA PRO A 494 -10.54 -22.14 7.50
C PRO A 494 -10.11 -20.86 8.20
N LEU A 495 -10.16 -19.74 7.47
CA LEU A 495 -9.74 -18.43 7.98
C LEU A 495 -10.77 -17.79 8.92
N GLN A 496 -12.07 -18.01 8.69
CA GLN A 496 -13.15 -17.41 9.49
C GLN A 496 -13.55 -18.23 10.71
N TYR A 497 -13.39 -19.56 10.65
CA TYR A 497 -13.86 -20.47 11.68
C TYR A 497 -12.78 -21.48 12.13
N PRO A 498 -11.56 -21.07 12.48
CA PRO A 498 -10.46 -21.98 12.83
C PRO A 498 -10.77 -22.87 14.05
N ASP A 499 -11.54 -22.34 15.02
CA ASP A 499 -12.00 -23.10 16.19
C ASP A 499 -12.92 -24.27 15.82
N SER A 500 -13.72 -24.11 14.76
CA SER A 500 -14.61 -25.17 14.30
C SER A 500 -13.84 -26.33 13.69
N PHE A 501 -12.80 -26.05 12.89
CA PHE A 501 -11.90 -27.08 12.36
C PHE A 501 -11.15 -27.81 13.47
N THR A 502 -10.61 -27.05 14.43
CA THR A 502 -9.91 -27.61 15.59
C THR A 502 -10.81 -28.50 16.44
N ARG A 503 -12.05 -28.06 16.72
CA ARG A 503 -13.05 -28.84 17.48
C ARG A 503 -13.48 -30.11 16.77
N LEU A 504 -13.59 -30.07 15.44
CA LEU A 504 -13.98 -31.22 14.62
C LEU A 504 -12.81 -32.16 14.30
N GLY A 505 -11.56 -31.77 14.62
CA GLY A 505 -10.37 -32.57 14.34
C GLY A 505 -10.09 -32.74 12.85
N VAL A 506 -10.49 -31.75 12.04
CA VAL A 506 -10.30 -31.75 10.58
C VAL A 506 -9.19 -30.77 10.25
N ASP A 507 -8.18 -31.23 9.51
CA ASP A 507 -7.13 -30.36 9.00
C ASP A 507 -7.69 -29.50 7.85
N PRO A 508 -7.55 -28.16 7.89
CA PRO A 508 -7.95 -27.32 6.78
C PRO A 508 -7.03 -27.56 5.57
N PRO A 509 -7.56 -27.46 4.34
CA PRO A 509 -6.76 -27.61 3.13
C PRO A 509 -5.70 -26.50 3.07
N ARG A 510 -4.46 -26.86 2.73
CA ARG A 510 -3.33 -25.90 2.73
C ARG A 510 -3.27 -25.04 1.48
N GLY A 511 -3.75 -25.57 0.36
CA GLY A 511 -3.63 -24.89 -0.91
C GLY A 511 -4.66 -25.32 -1.94
N VAL A 512 -5.06 -24.36 -2.76
CA VAL A 512 -6.04 -24.52 -3.82
C VAL A 512 -5.42 -24.10 -5.15
N LEU A 513 -5.58 -24.91 -6.19
CA LEU A 513 -5.25 -24.55 -7.56
C LEU A 513 -6.55 -24.27 -8.35
N LEU A 514 -6.74 -23.01 -8.72
CA LEU A 514 -7.71 -22.58 -9.72
C LEU A 514 -7.13 -22.77 -11.12
N TYR A 515 -7.83 -23.53 -11.96
CA TYR A 515 -7.43 -23.68 -13.36
C TYR A 515 -8.63 -23.60 -14.28
N GLY A 516 -8.40 -23.15 -15.52
CA GLY A 516 -9.45 -22.99 -16.51
C GLY A 516 -8.97 -22.12 -17.67
N PRO A 517 -9.81 -21.93 -18.70
CA PRO A 517 -9.47 -21.10 -19.86
C PRO A 517 -9.10 -19.66 -19.47
N PRO A 518 -8.24 -18.99 -20.26
CA PRO A 518 -7.90 -17.58 -20.05
C PRO A 518 -9.16 -16.71 -20.12
N GLY A 519 -9.14 -15.59 -19.41
CA GLY A 519 -10.25 -14.64 -19.44
C GLY A 519 -11.55 -15.07 -18.74
N CYS A 520 -11.62 -16.27 -18.16
CA CYS A 520 -12.83 -16.78 -17.48
C CYS A 520 -12.88 -16.46 -15.97
N GLY A 521 -12.27 -15.36 -15.54
CA GLY A 521 -12.53 -14.82 -14.20
C GLY A 521 -11.78 -15.46 -13.03
N LYS A 522 -10.71 -16.24 -13.22
CA LYS A 522 -9.88 -16.77 -12.11
C LYS A 522 -9.37 -15.65 -11.17
N THR A 523 -8.67 -14.67 -11.72
CA THR A 523 -8.20 -13.48 -10.97
C THR A 523 -9.37 -12.65 -10.44
N TYR A 524 -10.52 -12.66 -11.12
CA TYR A 524 -11.72 -11.94 -10.71
C TYR A 524 -12.39 -12.58 -9.48
N LEU A 525 -12.50 -13.91 -9.43
CA LEU A 525 -12.97 -14.66 -8.26
C LEU A 525 -12.09 -14.40 -7.05
N VAL A 526 -10.77 -14.33 -7.23
CA VAL A 526 -9.85 -14.01 -6.14
C VAL A 526 -10.06 -12.60 -5.62
N ARG A 527 -10.30 -11.63 -6.51
CA ARG A 527 -10.66 -10.26 -6.10
C ARG A 527 -11.95 -10.22 -5.31
N ALA A 528 -12.96 -10.98 -5.74
CA ALA A 528 -14.23 -11.07 -5.05
C ALA A 528 -14.09 -11.70 -3.65
N LEU A 529 -13.23 -12.72 -3.55
CA LEU A 529 -12.92 -13.39 -2.29
C LEU A 529 -12.17 -12.47 -1.34
N ALA A 530 -11.21 -11.71 -1.86
CA ALA A 530 -10.50 -10.66 -1.14
C ALA A 530 -11.49 -9.54 -0.68
N GLY A 531 -12.48 -9.21 -1.50
CA GLY A 531 -13.43 -8.12 -1.25
C GLY A 531 -14.49 -8.40 -0.22
N SER A 532 -14.58 -9.65 0.26
CA SER A 532 -15.31 -9.97 1.49
C SER A 532 -14.76 -9.23 2.72
N GLY A 533 -13.55 -8.67 2.66
CA GLY A 533 -12.98 -7.76 3.66
C GLY A 533 -12.45 -8.43 4.93
N ARG A 534 -12.47 -9.76 5.00
CA ARG A 534 -12.20 -10.54 6.22
C ARG A 534 -10.79 -11.12 6.33
N LEU A 535 -9.92 -10.88 5.34
CA LEU A 535 -8.57 -11.46 5.31
C LEU A 535 -7.59 -10.58 4.52
N ASN A 536 -6.31 -10.63 4.88
CA ASN A 536 -5.25 -9.93 4.17
C ASN A 536 -4.87 -10.71 2.90
N VAL A 537 -4.82 -10.05 1.74
CA VAL A 537 -4.56 -10.74 0.47
C VAL A 537 -3.27 -10.25 -0.16
N LEU A 538 -2.27 -11.14 -0.24
CA LEU A 538 -0.96 -10.87 -0.83
C LEU A 538 -0.90 -11.52 -2.20
N THR A 539 -0.57 -10.76 -3.24
CA THR A 539 -0.77 -11.21 -4.61
C THR A 539 0.48 -11.06 -5.45
N VAL A 540 0.82 -12.12 -6.18
CA VAL A 540 2.02 -12.17 -6.99
C VAL A 540 1.69 -12.83 -8.31
N LYS A 541 2.14 -12.24 -9.42
CA LYS A 541 2.11 -12.88 -10.72
C LYS A 541 3.43 -13.61 -10.97
N GLY A 542 3.37 -14.85 -11.44
CA GLY A 542 4.53 -15.68 -11.71
C GLY A 542 5.55 -15.01 -12.63
N ALA A 543 5.10 -14.40 -13.73
CA ALA A 543 5.96 -13.67 -14.66
C ALA A 543 6.68 -12.49 -14.01
N GLU A 544 5.99 -11.69 -13.19
CA GLU A 544 6.59 -10.52 -12.54
C GLU A 544 7.70 -10.90 -11.54
N LEU A 545 7.56 -12.05 -10.88
CA LEU A 545 8.52 -12.55 -9.91
C LEU A 545 9.78 -13.14 -10.60
N MET A 546 9.64 -13.63 -11.83
CA MET A 546 10.74 -14.14 -12.65
C MET A 546 11.51 -13.02 -13.37
N ASP A 547 10.81 -12.00 -13.88
CA ASP A 547 11.43 -10.95 -14.72
C ASP A 547 12.12 -9.83 -13.91
N LYS A 548 11.54 -9.40 -12.79
CA LYS A 548 12.10 -8.27 -11.99
C LYS A 548 13.39 -8.66 -11.24
N TRP A 549 13.70 -9.96 -11.12
CA TRP A 549 14.64 -10.47 -10.12
C TRP A 549 15.50 -11.63 -10.65
N VAL A 550 16.23 -11.41 -11.75
CA VAL A 550 17.19 -12.41 -12.27
C VAL A 550 18.27 -12.69 -11.20
N GLY A 551 18.10 -13.78 -10.45
CA GLY A 551 18.98 -14.19 -9.34
C GLY A 551 18.37 -14.05 -7.93
N GLU A 552 17.27 -13.29 -7.77
CA GLU A 552 16.62 -12.99 -6.48
C GLU A 552 15.20 -13.59 -6.34
N SER A 553 14.66 -14.27 -7.37
CA SER A 553 13.30 -14.85 -7.34
C SER A 553 13.05 -15.83 -6.17
N GLU A 554 14.04 -16.62 -5.75
CA GLU A 554 13.91 -17.50 -4.57
C GLU A 554 13.64 -16.69 -3.28
N ARG A 555 14.34 -15.57 -3.13
CA ARG A 555 14.20 -14.67 -1.98
C ARG A 555 12.81 -14.04 -1.95
N ALA A 556 12.33 -13.59 -3.10
CA ALA A 556 11.00 -13.01 -3.25
C ALA A 556 9.88 -13.99 -2.83
N VAL A 557 10.01 -15.28 -3.14
CA VAL A 557 9.06 -16.31 -2.68
C VAL A 557 9.10 -16.45 -1.16
N ARG A 558 10.28 -16.55 -0.54
CA ARG A 558 10.38 -16.63 0.93
C ARG A 558 9.81 -15.39 1.61
N GLU A 559 10.08 -14.22 1.05
CA GLU A 559 9.59 -12.95 1.56
C GLU A 559 8.06 -12.87 1.49
N LEU A 560 7.45 -13.32 0.39
CA LEU A 560 6.00 -13.38 0.24
C LEU A 560 5.35 -14.19 1.36
N PHE A 561 5.86 -15.40 1.62
CA PHE A 561 5.31 -16.29 2.66
C PHE A 561 5.61 -15.79 4.08
N LEU A 562 6.73 -15.11 4.29
CA LEU A 562 7.02 -14.44 5.56
C LEU A 562 6.04 -13.29 5.83
N ARG A 563 5.80 -12.43 4.83
CA ARG A 563 4.82 -11.34 4.91
C ARG A 563 3.41 -11.90 5.15
N ALA A 564 3.04 -12.98 4.49
CA ALA A 564 1.74 -13.63 4.67
C ALA A 564 1.54 -14.13 6.10
N ARG A 565 2.56 -14.75 6.71
CA ARG A 565 2.53 -15.17 8.11
C ARG A 565 2.37 -13.98 9.08
N GLY A 566 3.07 -12.88 8.83
CA GLY A 566 2.94 -11.64 9.61
C GLY A 566 1.62 -10.89 9.38
N ALA A 567 0.88 -11.25 8.33
CA ALA A 567 -0.40 -10.69 7.94
C ALA A 567 -1.58 -11.64 8.22
N SER A 568 -1.40 -12.66 9.06
CA SER A 568 -2.47 -13.58 9.43
C SER A 568 -3.71 -12.84 10.01
N PRO A 569 -4.96 -13.22 9.64
CA PRO A 569 -5.33 -14.25 8.66
C PRO A 569 -5.09 -13.78 7.22
N ALA A 570 -4.37 -14.58 6.43
CA ALA A 570 -3.90 -14.18 5.10
C ALA A 570 -4.22 -15.18 3.98
N LEU A 571 -4.37 -14.66 2.77
CA LEU A 571 -4.43 -15.40 1.52
C LEU A 571 -3.24 -15.02 0.65
N VAL A 572 -2.43 -16.01 0.27
CA VAL A 572 -1.38 -15.84 -0.74
C VAL A 572 -1.95 -16.24 -2.09
N PHE A 573 -2.09 -15.27 -2.98
CA PHE A 573 -2.52 -15.52 -4.36
C PHE A 573 -1.34 -15.54 -5.33
N LEU A 574 -1.13 -16.70 -5.95
CA LEU A 574 -0.10 -16.92 -6.97
C LEU A 574 -0.77 -17.00 -8.35
N ASP A 575 -0.85 -15.89 -9.07
CA ASP A 575 -1.36 -15.87 -10.44
C ASP A 575 -0.31 -16.36 -11.43
N GLU A 576 -0.74 -17.01 -12.51
CA GLU A 576 0.16 -17.60 -13.53
C GLU A 576 1.25 -18.49 -12.90
N VAL A 577 0.85 -19.40 -12.00
CA VAL A 577 1.78 -20.26 -11.26
C VAL A 577 2.58 -21.19 -12.18
N ASP A 578 2.09 -21.46 -13.40
CA ASP A 578 2.82 -22.21 -14.43
C ASP A 578 4.09 -21.51 -14.90
N ALA A 579 4.15 -20.17 -14.85
CA ALA A 579 5.37 -19.41 -15.12
C ALA A 579 6.36 -19.49 -13.95
N LEU A 580 5.86 -19.56 -12.71
CA LEU A 580 6.68 -19.63 -11.50
C LEU A 580 7.24 -21.03 -11.26
N ALA A 581 6.44 -22.06 -11.57
CA ALA A 581 6.75 -23.45 -11.27
C ALA A 581 6.46 -24.39 -12.45
N PRO A 582 7.18 -24.21 -13.57
CA PRO A 582 7.07 -25.10 -14.72
C PRO A 582 7.60 -26.50 -14.38
N ARG A 583 7.21 -27.51 -15.18
CA ARG A 583 7.79 -28.85 -15.10
C ARG A 583 9.31 -28.79 -15.23
N ARG A 584 9.99 -29.48 -14.30
CA ARG A 584 11.46 -29.59 -14.27
C ARG A 584 12.02 -30.02 -15.62
N GLY A 585 13.06 -29.33 -16.08
CA GLY A 585 13.71 -29.59 -17.37
C GLY A 585 13.03 -29.00 -18.61
N GLN A 586 11.93 -28.24 -18.48
CA GLN A 586 11.36 -27.48 -19.60
C GLN A 586 11.96 -26.07 -19.76
N SER A 587 12.56 -25.50 -18.72
CA SER A 587 13.22 -24.20 -18.78
C SER A 587 14.67 -24.33 -19.29
N SER A 588 15.07 -23.49 -20.24
CA SER A 588 16.46 -23.41 -20.73
C SER A 588 17.39 -22.59 -19.82
N ASP A 589 16.87 -22.07 -18.72
CA ASP A 589 17.60 -21.19 -17.81
C ASP A 589 18.51 -22.01 -16.88
N SER A 590 19.54 -21.35 -16.34
CA SER A 590 20.66 -21.89 -15.56
C SER A 590 20.29 -22.53 -14.19
N GLY A 591 19.17 -23.25 -14.11
CA GLY A 591 18.64 -23.87 -12.88
C GLY A 591 17.98 -22.87 -11.92
N VAL A 592 17.65 -21.67 -12.39
CA VAL A 592 16.97 -20.64 -11.59
C VAL A 592 15.54 -21.05 -11.29
N SER A 593 14.78 -21.47 -12.29
CA SER A 593 13.39 -21.92 -12.13
C SER A 593 13.28 -23.11 -11.16
N ASP A 594 14.18 -24.09 -11.27
CA ASP A 594 14.21 -25.24 -10.35
C ASP A 594 14.46 -24.83 -8.88
N ARG A 595 15.28 -23.80 -8.64
CA ARG A 595 15.51 -23.27 -7.28
C ARG A 595 14.28 -22.54 -6.73
N VAL A 596 13.59 -21.77 -7.57
CA VAL A 596 12.33 -21.10 -7.21
C VAL A 596 11.24 -22.12 -6.88
N VAL A 597 11.10 -23.16 -7.70
CA VAL A 597 10.20 -24.30 -7.42
C VAL A 597 10.54 -24.94 -6.07
N ALA A 598 11.81 -25.22 -5.81
CA ALA A 598 12.24 -25.82 -4.54
C ALA A 598 11.92 -24.92 -3.34
N ALA A 599 12.11 -23.61 -3.46
CA ALA A 599 11.75 -22.65 -2.43
C ALA A 599 10.25 -22.61 -2.18
N LEU A 600 9.43 -22.55 -3.24
CA LEU A 600 7.97 -22.60 -3.14
C LEU A 600 7.48 -23.88 -2.47
N LEU A 601 8.03 -25.04 -2.85
CA LEU A 601 7.71 -26.32 -2.20
C LEU A 601 8.08 -26.32 -0.71
N THR A 602 9.22 -25.74 -0.36
CA THR A 602 9.68 -25.63 1.04
C THR A 602 8.74 -24.75 1.87
N GLU A 603 8.27 -23.63 1.33
CA GLU A 603 7.32 -22.75 2.03
C GLU A 603 5.94 -23.42 2.16
N LEU A 604 5.47 -24.16 1.15
CA LEU A 604 4.22 -24.92 1.20
C LEU A 604 4.28 -26.10 2.19
N ASP A 605 5.42 -26.78 2.27
CA ASP A 605 5.65 -27.91 3.17
C ASP A 605 5.91 -27.50 4.63
N GLY A 606 6.07 -26.20 4.91
CA GLY A 606 6.63 -25.62 6.13
C GLY A 606 6.39 -26.35 7.46
N VAL A 607 7.42 -26.32 8.33
CA VAL A 607 7.50 -27.06 9.61
C VAL A 607 6.41 -26.66 10.62
N GLU A 608 5.95 -25.41 10.58
CA GLU A 608 4.79 -24.95 11.34
C GLU A 608 3.54 -24.99 10.48
N PRO A 609 2.42 -25.57 10.95
CA PRO A 609 1.17 -25.52 10.22
C PRO A 609 0.73 -24.06 10.06
N MET A 610 0.60 -23.62 8.80
CA MET A 610 0.07 -22.32 8.39
C MET A 610 -1.44 -22.25 8.68
N ARG A 611 -1.86 -22.35 9.93
CA ARG A 611 -3.29 -22.48 10.30
C ARG A 611 -4.14 -21.33 9.79
N ASP A 612 -3.53 -20.15 9.67
CA ASP A 612 -4.20 -18.91 9.32
C ASP A 612 -3.70 -18.32 7.99
N VAL A 613 -2.98 -19.10 7.18
CA VAL A 613 -2.55 -18.69 5.84
C VAL A 613 -2.94 -19.74 4.83
N VAL A 614 -3.77 -19.36 3.86
CA VAL A 614 -4.19 -20.23 2.76
C VAL A 614 -3.49 -19.80 1.48
N VAL A 615 -3.02 -20.77 0.68
CA VAL A 615 -2.44 -20.49 -0.64
C VAL A 615 -3.45 -20.78 -1.75
N LEU A 616 -3.65 -19.81 -2.62
CA LEU A 616 -4.50 -19.93 -3.81
C LEU A 616 -3.65 -19.66 -5.05
N ALA A 617 -3.45 -20.67 -5.87
CA ALA A 617 -2.72 -20.54 -7.13
C ALA A 617 -3.70 -20.51 -8.30
N ALA A 618 -3.40 -19.76 -9.35
CA ALA A 618 -4.16 -19.75 -10.59
C ALA A 618 -3.28 -20.07 -11.80
N THR A 619 -3.83 -20.82 -12.76
CA THR A 619 -3.16 -21.12 -14.04
C THR A 619 -4.16 -21.26 -15.19
N ASN A 620 -3.70 -20.99 -16.40
CA ASN A 620 -4.41 -21.36 -17.62
C ASN A 620 -3.97 -22.71 -18.20
N ARG A 621 -2.84 -23.25 -17.70
CA ARG A 621 -2.12 -24.41 -18.25
C ARG A 621 -1.71 -25.37 -17.13
N PRO A 622 -2.67 -26.08 -16.51
CA PRO A 622 -2.38 -26.97 -15.38
C PRO A 622 -1.46 -28.14 -15.76
N ASP A 623 -1.38 -28.48 -17.04
CA ASP A 623 -0.46 -29.48 -17.58
C ASP A 623 1.01 -29.08 -17.45
N LEU A 624 1.32 -27.77 -17.44
CA LEU A 624 2.70 -27.27 -17.38
C LEU A 624 3.28 -27.15 -15.97
N ILE A 625 2.46 -27.29 -14.93
CA ILE A 625 2.89 -27.15 -13.53
C ILE A 625 3.71 -28.38 -13.10
N ASP A 626 4.73 -28.19 -12.25
CA ASP A 626 5.43 -29.31 -11.58
C ASP A 626 4.41 -30.14 -10.75
N PRO A 627 4.23 -31.45 -11.05
CA PRO A 627 3.33 -32.33 -10.31
C PRO A 627 3.63 -32.42 -8.81
N ALA A 628 4.85 -32.06 -8.38
CA ALA A 628 5.17 -31.95 -6.97
C ALA A 628 4.28 -30.95 -6.23
N LEU A 629 3.81 -29.87 -6.88
CA LEU A 629 2.92 -28.89 -6.26
C LEU A 629 1.51 -29.42 -6.00
N LEU A 630 1.06 -30.42 -6.77
CA LEU A 630 -0.29 -30.99 -6.69
C LEU A 630 -0.41 -32.12 -5.65
N ARG A 631 0.66 -32.39 -4.89
CA ARG A 631 0.65 -33.45 -3.87
C ARG A 631 -0.15 -33.03 -2.63
N PRO A 632 -0.71 -33.99 -1.87
CA PRO A 632 -1.39 -33.71 -0.60
C PRO A 632 -0.52 -32.86 0.34
N GLY A 633 -1.14 -31.91 1.03
CA GLY A 633 -0.46 -30.92 1.89
C GLY A 633 0.10 -29.68 1.16
N ARG A 634 -0.05 -29.59 -0.17
CA ARG A 634 0.36 -28.43 -0.99
C ARG A 634 -0.86 -27.84 -1.71
N LEU A 635 -0.86 -27.75 -3.05
CA LEU A 635 -2.03 -27.37 -3.85
C LEU A 635 -2.94 -28.58 -4.09
N GLU A 636 -3.44 -29.15 -2.99
CA GLU A 636 -4.15 -30.43 -3.01
C GLU A 636 -5.60 -30.33 -3.50
N ARG A 637 -6.21 -29.14 -3.41
CA ARG A 637 -7.55 -28.92 -3.95
C ARG A 637 -7.48 -28.31 -5.34
N LEU A 638 -7.94 -29.04 -6.35
CA LEU A 638 -8.05 -28.56 -7.72
C LEU A 638 -9.48 -28.09 -8.00
N VAL A 639 -9.64 -26.84 -8.43
CA VAL A 639 -10.94 -26.23 -8.75
C VAL A 639 -10.93 -25.76 -10.21
N TYR A 640 -11.78 -26.40 -11.02
CA TYR A 640 -11.96 -26.04 -12.42
C TYR A 640 -12.92 -24.86 -12.55
N VAL A 641 -12.50 -23.81 -13.26
CA VAL A 641 -13.34 -22.68 -13.62
C VAL A 641 -13.80 -22.88 -15.07
N PRO A 642 -15.08 -23.20 -15.31
CA PRO A 642 -15.59 -23.43 -16.65
C PRO A 642 -15.71 -22.12 -17.46
N PRO A 643 -15.77 -22.19 -18.80
CA PRO A 643 -16.17 -21.05 -19.60
C PRO A 643 -17.61 -20.62 -19.26
N PRO A 644 -17.95 -19.33 -19.34
CA PRO A 644 -19.29 -18.85 -18.98
C PRO A 644 -20.33 -19.32 -19.99
N ASP A 645 -21.46 -19.83 -19.50
CA ASP A 645 -22.63 -20.13 -20.32
C ASP A 645 -23.44 -18.86 -20.67
N ALA A 646 -24.61 -19.00 -21.30
CA ALA A 646 -25.41 -17.85 -21.70
C ALA A 646 -25.95 -17.04 -20.49
N GLU A 647 -26.35 -17.71 -19.42
CA GLU A 647 -26.86 -17.07 -18.20
C GLU A 647 -25.71 -16.36 -17.46
N ALA A 648 -24.55 -17.01 -17.39
CA ALA A 648 -23.32 -16.46 -16.86
C ALA A 648 -22.88 -15.21 -17.63
N ARG A 649 -22.89 -15.26 -18.97
CA ARG A 649 -22.56 -14.10 -19.82
C ARG A 649 -23.53 -12.95 -19.61
N GLN A 650 -24.83 -13.22 -19.44
CA GLN A 650 -25.80 -12.18 -19.11
C GLN A 650 -25.46 -11.50 -17.77
N ALA A 651 -25.15 -12.29 -16.74
CA ALA A 651 -24.77 -11.75 -15.44
C ALA A 651 -23.46 -10.95 -15.49
N ILE A 652 -22.45 -11.44 -16.23
CA ILE A 652 -21.18 -10.73 -16.46
C ILE A 652 -21.42 -9.41 -17.19
N LEU A 653 -22.25 -9.40 -18.24
CA LEU A 653 -22.60 -8.18 -18.96
C LEU A 653 -23.32 -7.19 -18.05
N ALA A 654 -24.31 -7.65 -17.27
CA ALA A 654 -25.04 -6.82 -16.31
C ALA A 654 -24.12 -6.19 -15.26
N ALA A 655 -23.14 -6.95 -14.76
CA ALA A 655 -22.13 -6.43 -13.84
C ALA A 655 -21.20 -5.42 -14.54
N ALA A 656 -20.79 -5.69 -15.79
CA ALA A 656 -19.91 -4.81 -16.55
C ALA A 656 -20.60 -3.48 -16.95
N VAL A 657 -21.92 -3.48 -17.16
CA VAL A 657 -22.69 -2.27 -17.49
C VAL A 657 -23.25 -1.55 -16.26
N LYS A 658 -22.94 -1.99 -15.04
CA LYS A 658 -23.50 -1.41 -13.79
C LYS A 658 -23.35 0.12 -13.72
N ASN A 659 -22.27 0.65 -14.29
CA ASN A 659 -21.96 2.06 -14.36
C ASN A 659 -22.08 2.66 -15.77
N THR A 660 -22.54 1.89 -16.76
CA THR A 660 -22.65 2.29 -18.16
C THR A 660 -24.12 2.33 -18.56
N PRO A 661 -24.73 3.52 -18.73
CA PRO A 661 -26.10 3.64 -19.17
C PRO A 661 -26.27 3.00 -20.55
N LEU A 662 -27.30 2.17 -20.67
CA LEU A 662 -27.68 1.52 -21.91
C LEU A 662 -28.99 2.15 -22.39
N SER A 663 -29.13 2.32 -23.70
CA SER A 663 -30.42 2.72 -24.27
C SER A 663 -31.41 1.56 -24.29
N ASP A 664 -32.70 1.90 -24.41
CA ASP A 664 -33.81 0.93 -24.38
C ASP A 664 -33.75 -0.13 -25.50
N ASP A 665 -32.92 0.05 -26.53
CA ASP A 665 -32.70 -0.89 -27.63
C ASP A 665 -31.68 -1.99 -27.31
N VAL A 666 -31.07 -1.98 -26.11
CA VAL A 666 -30.08 -2.98 -25.69
C VAL A 666 -30.71 -4.03 -24.76
N ASP A 667 -30.91 -5.24 -25.26
CA ASP A 667 -31.27 -6.41 -24.46
C ASP A 667 -30.01 -7.25 -24.14
N LEU A 668 -29.61 -7.27 -22.87
CA LEU A 668 -28.45 -8.03 -22.40
C LEU A 668 -28.65 -9.55 -22.46
N ALA A 669 -29.88 -10.04 -22.31
CA ALA A 669 -30.18 -11.47 -22.39
C ALA A 669 -30.08 -11.96 -23.83
N GLU A 670 -30.63 -11.20 -24.78
CA GLU A 670 -30.48 -11.48 -26.21
C GLU A 670 -29.01 -11.42 -26.63
N LEU A 671 -28.29 -10.37 -26.21
CA LEU A 671 -26.87 -10.22 -26.49
C LEU A 671 -26.07 -11.42 -25.97
N ALA A 672 -26.26 -11.82 -24.70
CA ALA A 672 -25.57 -12.95 -24.08
C ALA A 672 -25.76 -14.28 -24.83
N GLY A 673 -26.96 -14.50 -25.36
CA GLY A 673 -27.29 -15.66 -26.21
C GLY A 673 -26.48 -15.72 -27.51
N THR A 674 -26.02 -14.58 -28.03
CA THR A 674 -25.25 -14.49 -29.27
C THR A 674 -23.72 -14.46 -29.07
N LEU A 675 -23.24 -14.45 -27.82
CA LEU A 675 -21.82 -14.34 -27.47
C LEU A 675 -21.18 -15.70 -27.16
N ASP A 676 -21.54 -16.74 -27.90
CA ASP A 676 -20.89 -18.04 -27.74
C ASP A 676 -19.38 -17.95 -28.05
N GLY A 677 -18.56 -18.62 -27.24
CA GLY A 677 -17.10 -18.53 -27.30
C GLY A 677 -16.48 -17.26 -26.71
N TYR A 678 -17.27 -16.33 -26.16
CA TYR A 678 -16.73 -15.18 -25.42
C TYR A 678 -16.43 -15.57 -23.96
N SER A 679 -15.23 -15.21 -23.51
CA SER A 679 -14.85 -15.29 -22.09
C SER A 679 -15.43 -14.12 -21.29
N ALA A 680 -15.34 -14.17 -19.96
CA ALA A 680 -15.76 -13.05 -19.11
C ALA A 680 -14.97 -11.76 -19.41
N ALA A 681 -13.68 -11.90 -19.72
CA ALA A 681 -12.84 -10.79 -20.15
C ALA A 681 -13.28 -10.22 -21.51
N ASP A 682 -13.69 -11.08 -22.46
CA ASP A 682 -14.21 -10.62 -23.75
C ASP A 682 -15.54 -9.88 -23.60
N CYS A 683 -16.46 -10.36 -22.75
CA CYS A 683 -17.71 -9.67 -22.45
C CYS A 683 -17.45 -8.27 -21.85
N THR A 684 -16.50 -8.18 -20.90
CA THR A 684 -16.11 -6.89 -20.31
C THR A 684 -15.45 -5.97 -21.33
N ALA A 685 -14.55 -6.51 -22.16
CA ALA A 685 -13.90 -5.78 -23.23
C ALA A 685 -14.90 -5.29 -24.29
N LEU A 686 -15.94 -6.06 -24.57
CA LEU A 686 -17.00 -5.71 -25.50
C LEU A 686 -17.78 -4.48 -25.01
N VAL A 687 -18.21 -4.49 -23.74
CA VAL A 687 -18.89 -3.34 -23.12
C VAL A 687 -17.97 -2.11 -23.12
N ARG A 688 -16.70 -2.29 -22.76
CA ARG A 688 -15.71 -1.22 -22.76
C ARG A 688 -15.49 -0.62 -24.14
N GLU A 689 -15.35 -1.44 -25.18
CA GLU A 689 -15.18 -0.96 -26.56
C GLU A 689 -16.45 -0.29 -27.08
N ALA A 690 -17.64 -0.76 -26.65
CA ALA A 690 -18.91 -0.11 -26.98
C ALA A 690 -19.02 1.27 -26.34
N ALA A 691 -18.63 1.42 -25.08
CA ALA A 691 -18.55 2.72 -24.40
C ALA A 691 -17.54 3.65 -25.08
N LEU A 692 -16.34 3.16 -25.41
CA LEU A 692 -15.34 3.94 -26.16
C LEU A 692 -15.85 4.34 -27.54
N THR A 693 -16.59 3.47 -28.22
CA THR A 693 -17.22 3.76 -29.52
C THR A 693 -18.23 4.89 -29.37
N ALA A 694 -19.11 4.82 -28.36
CA ALA A 694 -20.07 5.88 -28.04
C ALA A 694 -19.38 7.22 -27.78
N MET A 695 -18.31 7.21 -26.97
CA MET A 695 -17.54 8.43 -26.63
C MET A 695 -16.78 9.01 -27.83
N ARG A 696 -16.26 8.16 -28.73
CA ARG A 696 -15.60 8.61 -29.96
C ARG A 696 -16.59 9.24 -30.93
N GLU A 697 -17.82 8.74 -30.98
CA GLU A 697 -18.91 9.35 -31.76
C GLU A 697 -19.33 10.69 -31.16
N SER A 698 -19.55 10.74 -29.85
CA SER A 698 -19.88 11.97 -29.12
C SER A 698 -19.37 11.90 -27.69
N ILE A 699 -18.53 12.85 -27.27
CA ILE A 699 -18.02 12.94 -25.90
C ILE A 699 -19.12 13.21 -24.85
N THR A 700 -20.30 13.62 -25.32
CA THR A 700 -21.50 13.90 -24.51
C THR A 700 -22.54 12.78 -24.65
N ALA A 701 -22.19 11.67 -25.30
CA ALA A 701 -23.06 10.49 -25.35
C ALA A 701 -23.42 10.08 -23.93
N ALA A 702 -24.73 10.01 -23.66
CA ALA A 702 -25.26 9.65 -22.36
C ALA A 702 -25.48 8.13 -22.23
N GLU A 703 -25.62 7.42 -23.35
CA GLU A 703 -26.02 6.01 -23.38
C GLU A 703 -25.27 5.23 -24.47
N VAL A 704 -25.04 3.95 -24.20
CA VAL A 704 -24.52 2.98 -25.17
C VAL A 704 -25.67 2.30 -25.90
N THR A 705 -25.67 2.40 -27.23
CA THR A 705 -26.70 1.83 -28.10
C THR A 705 -26.36 0.44 -28.62
N ALA A 706 -27.37 -0.26 -29.15
CA ALA A 706 -27.15 -1.54 -29.83
C ALA A 706 -26.17 -1.43 -31.01
N THR A 707 -26.12 -0.26 -31.67
CA THR A 707 -25.19 0.01 -32.78
C THR A 707 -23.74 0.11 -32.30
N HIS A 708 -23.51 0.74 -31.14
CA HIS A 708 -22.19 0.77 -30.52
C HIS A 708 -21.71 -0.63 -30.13
N LEU A 709 -22.58 -1.46 -29.55
CA LEU A 709 -22.27 -2.85 -29.23
C LEU A 709 -22.00 -3.69 -30.49
N ALA A 710 -22.79 -3.53 -31.55
CA ALA A 710 -22.56 -4.21 -32.82
C ALA A 710 -21.19 -3.85 -33.42
N THR A 711 -20.81 -2.57 -33.37
CA THR A 711 -19.50 -2.08 -33.83
C THR A 711 -18.36 -2.63 -32.97
N ALA A 712 -18.54 -2.63 -31.64
CA ALA A 712 -17.57 -3.19 -30.70
C ALA A 712 -17.33 -4.70 -30.92
N ARG A 713 -18.34 -5.47 -31.34
CA ARG A 713 -18.20 -6.89 -31.67
C ARG A 713 -17.30 -7.15 -32.89
N GLU A 714 -17.14 -6.18 -33.78
CA GLU A 714 -16.22 -6.34 -34.91
C GLU A 714 -14.75 -6.31 -34.45
N ALA A 715 -14.47 -5.49 -33.43
CA ALA A 715 -13.16 -5.34 -32.82
C ALA A 715 -12.86 -6.41 -31.75
N VAL A 716 -13.85 -6.78 -30.93
CA VAL A 716 -13.72 -7.76 -29.85
C VAL A 716 -14.26 -9.12 -30.32
N ARG A 717 -13.36 -10.00 -30.73
CA ARG A 717 -13.67 -11.36 -31.21
C ARG A 717 -13.65 -12.37 -30.07
N PRO A 718 -14.39 -13.50 -30.18
CA PRO A 718 -14.35 -14.57 -29.17
C PRO A 718 -12.93 -15.12 -29.03
N SER A 719 -12.44 -15.23 -27.79
CA SER A 719 -11.08 -15.69 -27.51
C SER A 719 -10.98 -17.17 -27.12
N LEU A 720 -12.10 -17.82 -26.80
CA LEU A 720 -12.08 -19.21 -26.33
C LEU A 720 -11.88 -20.19 -27.48
N ASP A 721 -10.81 -20.98 -27.41
CA ASP A 721 -10.52 -22.07 -28.34
C ASP A 721 -11.24 -23.37 -27.90
N PRO A 722 -12.15 -23.93 -28.73
CA PRO A 722 -12.82 -25.20 -28.43
C PRO A 722 -11.88 -26.36 -28.11
N ALA A 723 -10.74 -26.48 -28.80
CA ALA A 723 -9.81 -27.58 -28.58
C ALA A 723 -9.11 -27.47 -27.19
N GLN A 724 -8.81 -26.25 -26.77
CA GLN A 724 -8.28 -25.98 -25.44
C GLN A 724 -9.33 -26.28 -24.35
N LEU A 725 -10.59 -25.92 -24.59
CA LEU A 725 -11.69 -26.20 -23.66
C LEU A 725 -11.88 -27.70 -23.45
N GLU A 726 -11.89 -28.49 -24.52
CA GLU A 726 -11.96 -29.96 -24.44
C GLU A 726 -10.79 -30.54 -23.63
N THR A 727 -9.58 -30.05 -23.85
CA THR A 727 -8.39 -30.50 -23.12
C THR A 727 -8.49 -30.22 -21.63
N LEU A 728 -8.98 -29.03 -21.25
CA LEU A 728 -9.16 -28.65 -19.84
C LEU A 728 -10.30 -29.42 -19.18
N ALA A 729 -11.40 -29.68 -19.91
CA ALA A 729 -12.50 -30.51 -19.42
C ALA A 729 -12.05 -31.95 -19.19
N ALA A 730 -11.30 -32.54 -20.13
CA ALA A 730 -10.72 -33.88 -19.98
C ALA A 730 -9.73 -33.95 -18.81
N TYR A 731 -8.93 -32.90 -18.59
CA TYR A 731 -8.07 -32.80 -17.42
C TYR A 731 -8.89 -32.80 -16.12
N ALA A 732 -10.00 -32.06 -16.07
CA ALA A 732 -10.87 -32.01 -14.90
C ALA A 732 -11.54 -33.36 -14.60
N GLU A 733 -11.97 -34.10 -15.62
CA GLU A 733 -12.53 -35.44 -15.47
C GLU A 733 -11.51 -36.43 -14.89
N ASN A 734 -10.27 -36.41 -15.41
CA ASN A 734 -9.18 -37.28 -14.92
C ASN A 734 -8.76 -37.00 -13.47
N GLN A 735 -9.08 -35.82 -12.93
CA GLN A 735 -8.79 -35.47 -11.54
C GLN A 735 -9.96 -35.78 -10.59
N ARG A 736 -11.15 -36.06 -11.12
CA ARG A 736 -12.33 -36.49 -10.34
C ARG A 736 -12.39 -38.02 -10.19
N SER A 737 -11.73 -38.76 -11.09
CA SER A 737 -11.55 -40.23 -11.05
C SER A 737 -10.38 -40.64 -10.17
#